data_AF-A0AA91GPM4-F1
#
_entry.id   AF-A0AA91GPM4-F1
#
_cell.length_a   1.000
_cell.length_b   1.000
_cell.length_c   1.000
_cell.angle_alpha   90.00
_cell.angle_beta   90.00
_cell.angle_gamma   90.00
#
_symmetry.space_group_name_H-M   'P 1'
#
loop_
_entity.id
_entity.type
_entity.pdbx_description
1 polymer ?
#
loop_
_entity_poly.entity_id
_entity_poly.type
_entity_poly.pdbx_seq_one_letter_code
_entity_poly.pdbx_strand_id
1 'polypeptide(L)'
;MTVTSSLKPGIAARQIASFEKRFGQAHLLLAYHAAFPLVLTSDLLYSLWINFRQDIRGQALNIPWFAVADLLLSSLCNEVGYQLYQMDATVRNELLNRLQEDNCFGQTRIKELSNFLLDYIQKQLQSDEPYIQNFAKAQRWAALAYTRPHKTTYELALAFSQLNFDNPAEILRMLSLLENLALPLPEFQSLLTYACGIAAFVHGNIEVATAHLKELVGADNRIRIAGVRLPIPAPVQSRLNALRSKRTRNFSRANLRGKSFKGQDLTDADFSYSDIRGADFSDAILVGANFAHTTAGLQSYWIIGLILCSMLLSFSSGLGAIMTGDFLEKMYLIGLNNEPTYIFAVSVLLLFAVVGVVIIRRGIEATLGSITLAITGILALTLAITQATAFGDWFIRVAIAIAGIIALVIGGSGARLGVLSFLGKWATRLTITIGVLHSQIGYIDIRKVLGINNFVYEFSDIPDGKFKVWLETAFNGNVNTAIDSAIIVSLVGTVGLILAEAIGMALANIVSKASALTVGLCGLLFWFLFLIQAQTELSSSGSVLILLSIAGLGVYVGWQAINRNEKYAFVVNAAVAAISFWMKGTSFRGANLTDANFSEAKVKGVDFSDANLTRTSWFHAKELELAHVGESYLKSPQIRQLVIKRLGQGKNFDDLSLRGLNLSEVDLVDASFIGTDLSYTNLQDANLSGAKLIETQLEQTDLTGACLTGAYIQDCNITSSTKLDGVECDYIYIPSVTPDNLNLCRQPEDYGEIFEPGEFADFVVQYMESLHSH
;
A
#
# COMPACT_ATOMS: atom_id res chain seq x y z
N MET A 1 -20.12 -34.53 5.07
CA MET A 1 -21.54 -34.92 4.99
C MET A 1 -22.37 -33.76 5.51
N THR A 2 -23.16 -33.13 4.65
CA THR A 2 -24.01 -31.98 4.97
C THR A 2 -25.26 -32.44 5.73
N VAL A 3 -25.39 -31.97 6.98
CA VAL A 3 -26.61 -32.08 7.78
C VAL A 3 -27.63 -31.08 7.26
N THR A 4 -28.40 -31.52 6.27
CA THR A 4 -29.73 -30.98 5.97
C THR A 4 -30.65 -32.17 5.76
N SER A 5 -31.13 -32.72 6.87
CA SER A 5 -32.25 -33.66 6.90
C SER A 5 -33.55 -32.90 6.65
N SER A 6 -33.84 -32.61 5.39
CA SER A 6 -35.17 -32.14 4.98
C SER A 6 -35.86 -33.23 4.14
N LEU A 7 -36.89 -33.83 4.75
CA LEU A 7 -38.13 -34.32 4.12
C LEU A 7 -38.09 -35.58 3.23
N LYS A 8 -38.08 -36.74 3.89
CA LYS A 8 -39.01 -37.88 3.66
C LYS A 8 -39.38 -38.43 5.05
N PRO A 9 -40.57 -39.02 5.29
CA PRO A 9 -40.85 -39.69 6.57
C PRO A 9 -39.74 -40.73 6.80
N GLY A 10 -38.84 -40.39 7.73
CA GLY A 10 -37.57 -41.07 7.91
C GLY A 10 -37.82 -42.55 8.18
N ILE A 11 -36.89 -43.40 7.77
CA ILE A 11 -36.94 -44.86 8.02
C ILE A 11 -37.29 -45.13 9.50
N ALA A 12 -36.76 -44.32 10.43
CA ALA A 12 -37.11 -44.30 11.84
C ALA A 12 -38.61 -44.17 12.14
N ALA A 13 -39.30 -43.16 11.59
CA ALA A 13 -40.73 -42.95 11.82
C ALA A 13 -41.57 -44.14 11.33
N ARG A 14 -41.16 -44.78 10.22
CA ARG A 14 -41.80 -46.00 9.70
C ARG A 14 -41.54 -47.22 10.59
N GLN A 15 -40.33 -47.39 11.10
CA GLN A 15 -39.99 -48.46 12.04
C GLN A 15 -40.80 -48.33 13.34
N ILE A 16 -40.91 -47.11 13.86
CA ILE A 16 -41.69 -46.81 15.07
C ILE A 16 -43.18 -47.09 14.84
N ALA A 17 -43.75 -46.64 13.71
CA ALA A 17 -45.15 -46.92 13.38
C ALA A 17 -45.42 -48.43 13.18
N SER A 18 -44.47 -49.16 12.57
CA SER A 18 -44.58 -50.62 12.42
C SER A 18 -44.52 -51.34 13.77
N PHE A 19 -43.70 -50.86 14.70
CA PHE A 19 -43.61 -51.38 16.05
C PHE A 19 -44.92 -51.17 16.81
N GLU A 20 -45.45 -49.94 16.78
CA GLU A 20 -46.74 -49.61 17.40
C GLU A 20 -47.88 -50.44 16.82
N LYS A 21 -47.95 -50.60 15.50
CA LYS A 21 -48.98 -51.43 14.85
C LYS A 21 -48.92 -52.90 15.30
N ARG A 22 -47.72 -53.42 15.56
CA ARG A 22 -47.51 -54.83 15.93
C ARG A 22 -47.81 -55.10 17.40
N PHE A 23 -47.36 -54.22 18.28
CA PHE A 23 -47.38 -54.47 19.73
C PHE A 23 -48.37 -53.59 20.50
N GLY A 24 -48.83 -52.50 19.89
CA GLY A 24 -49.78 -51.56 20.47
C GLY A 24 -49.13 -50.35 21.15
N GLN A 25 -49.99 -49.39 21.52
CA GLN A 25 -49.56 -48.11 22.08
C GLN A 25 -48.82 -48.27 23.42
N ALA A 26 -49.24 -49.21 24.29
CA ALA A 26 -48.59 -49.42 25.59
C ALA A 26 -47.10 -49.79 25.45
N HIS A 27 -46.74 -50.60 24.45
CA HIS A 27 -45.34 -50.92 24.14
C HIS A 27 -44.59 -49.71 23.58
N LEU A 28 -45.24 -48.86 22.77
CA LEU A 28 -44.64 -47.63 22.28
C LEU A 28 -44.30 -46.66 23.43
N LEU A 29 -45.15 -46.56 24.45
CA LEU A 29 -44.88 -45.74 25.64
C LEU A 29 -43.66 -46.25 26.42
N LEU A 30 -43.46 -47.57 26.50
CA LEU A 30 -42.22 -48.13 27.06
C LEU A 30 -41.02 -47.77 26.17
N ALA A 31 -41.17 -47.81 24.85
CA ALA A 31 -40.12 -47.44 23.91
C ALA A 31 -39.70 -45.97 24.07
N TYR A 32 -40.63 -45.05 24.38
CA TYR A 32 -40.31 -43.66 24.71
C TYR A 32 -39.38 -43.55 25.93
N HIS A 33 -39.68 -44.29 27.01
CA HIS A 33 -38.81 -44.31 28.19
C HIS A 33 -37.45 -44.98 27.89
N ALA A 34 -37.46 -46.07 27.12
CA ALA A 34 -36.28 -46.85 26.76
C ALA A 34 -35.33 -46.10 25.80
N ALA A 35 -35.82 -45.11 25.05
CA ALA A 35 -34.98 -44.27 24.21
C ALA A 35 -34.09 -43.31 25.02
N PHE A 36 -34.39 -43.07 26.31
CA PHE A 36 -33.64 -42.11 27.11
C PHE A 36 -32.21 -42.56 27.45
N PRO A 37 -31.98 -43.76 28.02
CA PRO A 37 -30.64 -44.31 28.16
C PRO A 37 -29.94 -44.48 26.81
N LEU A 38 -28.61 -44.41 26.81
CA LEU A 38 -27.82 -44.60 25.59
C LEU A 38 -27.71 -46.09 25.21
N VAL A 39 -27.59 -46.95 26.22
CA VAL A 39 -27.52 -48.41 26.11
C VAL A 39 -28.48 -49.02 27.11
N LEU A 40 -29.11 -50.14 26.75
CA LEU A 40 -30.09 -50.85 27.56
C LEU A 40 -29.52 -52.21 27.98
N THR A 41 -29.73 -52.56 29.24
CA THR A 41 -29.70 -53.95 29.72
C THR A 41 -31.13 -54.41 29.97
N SER A 42 -31.34 -55.72 30.02
CA SER A 42 -32.61 -56.30 30.49
C SER A 42 -33.03 -55.72 31.84
N ASP A 43 -32.08 -55.63 32.78
CA ASP A 43 -32.32 -55.11 34.14
C ASP A 43 -32.69 -53.62 34.14
N LEU A 44 -32.01 -52.79 33.35
CA LEU A 44 -32.31 -51.37 33.24
C LEU A 44 -33.70 -51.16 32.61
N LEU A 45 -34.03 -51.89 31.56
CA LEU A 45 -35.33 -51.76 30.90
C LEU A 45 -36.48 -52.25 31.79
N TYR A 46 -36.27 -53.34 32.54
CA TYR A 46 -37.23 -53.79 33.54
C TYR A 46 -37.39 -52.77 34.67
N SER A 47 -36.29 -52.14 35.11
CA SER A 47 -36.32 -51.08 36.12
C SER A 47 -37.06 -49.84 35.62
N LEU A 48 -36.93 -49.48 34.33
CA LEU A 48 -37.75 -48.43 33.73
C LEU A 48 -39.23 -48.81 33.73
N TRP A 49 -39.56 -50.03 33.31
CA TRP A 49 -40.94 -50.51 33.28
C TRP A 49 -41.62 -50.44 34.66
N ILE A 50 -40.95 -50.89 35.73
CA ILE A 50 -41.57 -50.94 37.06
C ILE A 50 -41.75 -49.54 37.67
N ASN A 51 -40.84 -48.60 37.40
CA ASN A 51 -40.87 -47.25 37.96
C ASN A 51 -41.78 -46.28 37.17
N PHE A 52 -41.98 -46.51 35.88
CA PHE A 52 -42.72 -45.61 35.00
C PHE A 52 -44.03 -46.21 34.47
N ARG A 53 -44.88 -46.73 35.37
CA ARG A 53 -46.19 -47.32 35.01
C ARG A 53 -47.33 -46.31 34.86
N GLN A 54 -47.10 -45.06 35.24
CA GLN A 54 -48.09 -43.98 35.18
C GLN A 54 -47.58 -42.80 34.36
N ASP A 55 -48.50 -42.04 33.75
CA ASP A 55 -48.22 -40.76 33.12
C ASP A 55 -47.98 -39.65 34.16
N ILE A 56 -47.63 -38.43 33.73
CA ILE A 56 -47.37 -37.31 34.67
C ILE A 56 -48.63 -36.81 35.40
N ARG A 57 -49.81 -37.27 35.01
CA ARG A 57 -51.12 -36.95 35.62
C ARG A 57 -51.60 -38.09 36.54
N GLY A 58 -50.82 -39.15 36.70
CA GLY A 58 -51.14 -40.31 37.54
C GLY A 58 -52.04 -41.37 36.87
N GLN A 59 -52.29 -41.27 35.56
CA GLN A 59 -53.06 -42.27 34.82
C GLN A 59 -52.19 -43.50 34.50
N ALA A 60 -52.75 -44.70 34.65
CA ALA A 60 -52.04 -45.95 34.37
C ALA A 60 -51.78 -46.12 32.87
N LEU A 61 -50.54 -46.40 32.50
CA LEU A 61 -50.12 -46.64 31.11
C LEU A 61 -50.42 -48.07 30.62
N ASN A 62 -50.78 -48.97 31.53
CA ASN A 62 -51.13 -50.37 31.26
C ASN A 62 -50.08 -51.15 30.43
N ILE A 63 -48.80 -50.87 30.65
CA ILE A 63 -47.68 -51.52 29.96
C ILE A 63 -47.50 -52.95 30.53
N PRO A 64 -47.66 -54.01 29.72
CA PRO A 64 -47.48 -55.38 30.20
C PRO A 64 -46.01 -55.68 30.49
N TRP A 65 -45.74 -56.55 31.46
CA TRP A 65 -44.36 -56.87 31.88
C TRP A 65 -43.52 -57.52 30.76
N PHE A 66 -44.17 -58.26 29.84
CA PHE A 66 -43.52 -58.89 28.70
C PHE A 66 -43.15 -57.89 27.57
N ALA A 67 -43.63 -56.65 27.63
CA ALA A 67 -43.23 -55.59 26.69
C ALA A 67 -41.71 -55.32 26.72
N VAL A 68 -41.05 -55.61 27.85
CA VAL A 68 -39.59 -55.52 28.00
C VAL A 68 -38.90 -56.45 26.98
N ALA A 69 -39.31 -57.72 26.90
CA ALA A 69 -38.74 -58.68 25.96
C ALA A 69 -39.10 -58.33 24.52
N ASP A 70 -40.36 -57.97 24.27
CA ASP A 70 -40.83 -57.57 22.93
C ASP A 70 -40.04 -56.38 22.38
N LEU A 71 -39.72 -55.40 23.22
CA LEU A 71 -38.97 -54.21 22.81
C LEU A 71 -37.49 -54.54 22.52
N LEU A 72 -36.81 -55.29 23.39
CA LEU A 72 -35.41 -55.68 23.20
C LEU A 72 -35.20 -56.52 21.94
N LEU A 73 -36.17 -57.38 21.60
CA LEU A 73 -36.13 -58.26 20.42
C LEU A 73 -36.76 -57.63 19.17
N SER A 74 -37.21 -56.37 19.27
CA SER A 74 -37.79 -55.66 18.13
C SER A 74 -36.74 -55.04 17.22
N SER A 75 -37.17 -54.63 16.03
CA SER A 75 -36.33 -53.86 15.10
C SER A 75 -35.95 -52.46 15.60
N LEU A 76 -36.42 -52.02 16.76
CA LEU A 76 -36.02 -50.75 17.35
C LEU A 76 -34.69 -50.86 18.12
N CYS A 77 -34.32 -52.07 18.54
CA CYS A 77 -33.10 -52.33 19.32
C CYS A 77 -32.17 -53.28 18.55
N ASN A 78 -30.87 -53.05 18.67
CA ASN A 78 -29.83 -53.94 18.17
C ASN A 78 -29.00 -54.45 19.36
N GLU A 79 -28.65 -55.73 19.37
CA GLU A 79 -27.72 -56.28 20.36
C GLU A 79 -26.28 -55.88 20.00
N VAL A 80 -25.59 -55.22 20.94
CA VAL A 80 -24.20 -54.74 20.80
C VAL A 80 -23.19 -55.64 21.56
N GLY A 81 -23.66 -56.74 22.14
CA GLY A 81 -22.86 -57.76 22.84
C GLY A 81 -23.01 -57.71 24.36
N TYR A 82 -22.70 -58.82 25.05
CA TYR A 82 -22.81 -58.96 26.51
C TYR A 82 -24.18 -58.54 27.09
N GLN A 83 -25.28 -58.88 26.40
CA GLN A 83 -26.66 -58.50 26.79
C GLN A 83 -26.90 -56.98 26.84
N LEU A 84 -26.10 -56.21 26.10
CA LEU A 84 -26.30 -54.78 25.88
C LEU A 84 -27.06 -54.58 24.57
N TYR A 85 -28.03 -53.68 24.62
CA TYR A 85 -28.89 -53.32 23.49
C TYR A 85 -28.80 -51.82 23.24
N GLN A 86 -28.83 -51.41 21.97
CA GLN A 86 -28.80 -50.00 21.59
C GLN A 86 -29.87 -49.72 20.52
N MET A 87 -30.56 -48.58 20.65
CA MET A 87 -31.43 -48.07 19.59
C MET A 87 -30.60 -47.31 18.57
N ASP A 88 -30.95 -47.42 17.28
CA ASP A 88 -30.36 -46.58 16.24
C ASP A 88 -30.55 -45.09 16.58
N ALA A 89 -29.53 -44.27 16.33
CA ALA A 89 -29.52 -42.85 16.69
C ALA A 89 -30.76 -42.11 16.17
N THR A 90 -31.17 -42.41 14.93
CA THR A 90 -32.32 -41.75 14.29
C THR A 90 -33.65 -42.18 14.89
N VAL A 91 -33.79 -43.46 15.25
CA VAL A 91 -34.97 -44.01 15.96
C VAL A 91 -35.06 -43.44 17.37
N ARG A 92 -33.94 -43.46 18.10
CA ARG A 92 -33.85 -42.94 19.45
C ARG A 92 -34.25 -41.47 19.51
N ASN A 93 -33.70 -40.64 18.62
CA ASN A 93 -33.99 -39.21 18.60
C ASN A 93 -35.45 -38.91 18.25
N GLU A 94 -36.03 -39.66 17.31
CA GLU A 94 -37.45 -39.55 16.97
C GLU A 94 -38.36 -39.93 18.16
N LEU A 95 -38.05 -41.02 18.88
CA LEU A 95 -38.79 -41.43 20.09
C LEU A 95 -38.67 -40.38 21.21
N LEU A 96 -37.50 -39.77 21.39
CA LEU A 96 -37.28 -38.72 22.39
C LEU A 96 -38.00 -37.42 22.02
N ASN A 97 -38.03 -37.03 20.75
CA ASN A 97 -38.84 -35.90 20.29
C ASN A 97 -40.32 -36.14 20.58
N ARG A 98 -40.84 -37.33 20.25
CA ARG A 98 -42.23 -37.69 20.54
C ARG A 98 -42.53 -37.70 22.04
N LEU A 99 -41.63 -38.23 22.88
CA LEU A 99 -41.76 -38.17 24.34
C LEU A 99 -41.88 -36.72 24.85
N GLN A 100 -41.10 -35.79 24.28
CA GLN A 100 -41.13 -34.37 24.66
C GLN A 100 -42.39 -33.63 24.20
N GLU A 101 -42.95 -34.03 23.06
CA GLU A 101 -44.18 -33.45 22.49
C GLU A 101 -45.46 -34.09 23.08
N ASP A 102 -45.36 -35.27 23.70
CA ASP A 102 -46.51 -35.99 24.24
C ASP A 102 -47.09 -35.31 25.49
N ASN A 103 -48.39 -35.02 25.46
CA ASN A 103 -49.15 -34.41 26.56
C ASN A 103 -49.16 -35.24 27.85
N CYS A 104 -48.91 -36.55 27.78
CA CYS A 104 -48.84 -37.46 28.92
C CYS A 104 -47.47 -37.43 29.63
N PHE A 105 -46.45 -36.83 29.02
CA PHE A 105 -45.06 -36.92 29.50
C PHE A 105 -44.34 -35.57 29.51
N GLY A 106 -44.11 -35.01 28.33
CA GLY A 106 -43.36 -33.78 28.12
C GLY A 106 -42.00 -33.71 28.82
N GLN A 107 -41.56 -32.49 29.11
CA GLN A 107 -40.27 -32.22 29.77
C GLN A 107 -40.21 -32.73 31.23
N THR A 108 -41.35 -32.91 31.88
CA THR A 108 -41.40 -33.43 33.26
C THR A 108 -40.90 -34.88 33.29
N ARG A 109 -41.38 -35.74 32.38
CA ARG A 109 -40.93 -37.13 32.29
C ARG A 109 -39.45 -37.25 31.95
N ILE A 110 -38.90 -36.37 31.10
CA ILE A 110 -37.45 -36.29 30.84
C ILE A 110 -36.65 -36.06 32.13
N LYS A 111 -37.10 -35.16 33.01
CA LYS A 111 -36.43 -34.91 34.29
C LYS A 111 -36.52 -36.11 35.23
N GLU A 112 -37.66 -36.79 35.27
CA GLU A 112 -37.84 -38.00 36.07
C GLU A 112 -36.93 -39.14 35.58
N LEU A 113 -36.86 -39.36 34.27
CA LEU A 113 -35.96 -40.34 33.64
C LEU A 113 -34.49 -39.99 33.88
N SER A 114 -34.13 -38.70 33.82
CA SER A 114 -32.79 -38.20 34.12
C SER A 114 -32.37 -38.51 35.57
N ASN A 115 -33.22 -38.19 36.54
CA ASN A 115 -32.96 -38.47 37.95
C ASN A 115 -32.87 -39.98 38.21
N PHE A 116 -33.82 -40.75 37.68
CA PHE A 116 -33.81 -42.20 37.77
C PHE A 116 -32.52 -42.81 37.22
N LEU A 117 -32.09 -42.40 36.02
CA LEU A 117 -30.89 -42.94 35.40
C LEU A 117 -29.63 -42.57 36.18
N LEU A 118 -29.55 -41.36 36.75
CA LEU A 118 -28.44 -40.94 37.61
C LEU A 118 -28.36 -41.76 38.91
N ASP A 119 -29.50 -42.05 39.54
CA ASP A 119 -29.57 -42.88 40.74
C ASP A 119 -29.20 -44.33 40.41
N TYR A 120 -29.68 -44.86 39.28
CA TYR A 120 -29.39 -46.22 38.82
C TYR A 120 -27.89 -46.47 38.63
N ILE A 121 -27.19 -45.52 38.00
CA ILE A 121 -25.75 -45.66 37.69
C ILE A 121 -24.81 -45.21 38.82
N GLN A 122 -25.33 -44.68 39.94
CA GLN A 122 -24.52 -44.06 40.99
C GLN A 122 -23.43 -45.01 41.54
N LYS A 123 -23.78 -46.28 41.79
CA LYS A 123 -22.82 -47.30 42.25
C LYS A 123 -21.81 -47.66 41.17
N GLN A 124 -22.24 -47.72 39.91
CA GLN A 124 -21.38 -48.07 38.77
C GLN A 124 -20.34 -46.99 38.48
N LEU A 125 -20.67 -45.71 38.72
CA LEU A 125 -19.71 -44.60 38.63
C LEU A 125 -18.55 -44.71 39.62
N GLN A 126 -18.74 -45.41 40.75
CA GLN A 126 -17.74 -45.64 41.80
C GLN A 126 -17.01 -46.98 41.65
N SER A 127 -17.30 -47.75 40.60
CA SER A 127 -16.64 -49.03 40.35
C SER A 127 -15.15 -48.85 40.04
N ASP A 128 -14.31 -49.75 40.57
CA ASP A 128 -12.89 -49.82 40.24
C ASP A 128 -12.65 -50.40 38.83
N GLU A 129 -13.65 -51.08 38.26
CA GLU A 129 -13.60 -51.69 36.92
C GLU A 129 -13.77 -50.62 35.82
N PRO A 130 -12.76 -50.37 34.97
CA PRO A 130 -12.78 -49.27 34.00
C PRO A 130 -13.91 -49.35 32.98
N TYR A 131 -14.27 -50.55 32.54
CA TYR A 131 -15.36 -50.77 31.58
C TYR A 131 -16.72 -50.37 32.18
N ILE A 132 -17.00 -50.79 33.42
CA ILE A 132 -18.24 -50.46 34.15
C ILE A 132 -18.31 -48.95 34.38
N GLN A 133 -17.19 -48.35 34.80
CA GLN A 133 -17.11 -46.91 35.02
C GLN A 133 -17.34 -46.11 33.73
N ASN A 134 -16.74 -46.53 32.61
CA ASN A 134 -16.90 -45.86 31.31
C ASN A 134 -18.33 -45.97 30.77
N PHE A 135 -18.96 -47.13 30.94
CA PHE A 135 -20.37 -47.33 30.64
C PHE A 135 -21.25 -46.36 31.45
N ALA A 136 -21.02 -46.27 32.77
CA ALA A 136 -21.76 -45.38 33.65
C ALA A 136 -21.52 -43.89 33.31
N LYS A 137 -20.30 -43.50 32.91
CA LYS A 137 -19.99 -42.13 32.44
C LYS A 137 -20.80 -41.76 31.20
N ALA A 138 -20.91 -42.65 30.22
CA ALA A 138 -21.70 -42.39 29.01
C ALA A 138 -23.20 -42.21 29.33
N GLN A 139 -23.74 -43.07 30.19
CA GLN A 139 -25.13 -42.95 30.66
C GLN A 139 -25.37 -41.67 31.48
N ARG A 140 -24.39 -41.25 32.28
CA ARG A 140 -24.43 -39.99 33.02
C ARG A 140 -24.53 -38.80 32.07
N TRP A 141 -23.73 -38.78 31.00
CA TRP A 141 -23.82 -37.71 30.00
C TRP A 141 -25.18 -37.70 29.30
N ALA A 142 -25.74 -38.86 28.96
CA ALA A 142 -27.10 -38.96 28.42
C ALA A 142 -28.15 -38.40 29.39
N ALA A 143 -28.06 -38.77 30.67
CA ALA A 143 -28.97 -38.27 31.69
C ALA A 143 -28.90 -36.75 31.87
N LEU A 144 -27.68 -36.19 31.84
CA LEU A 144 -27.44 -34.76 32.05
C LEU A 144 -27.62 -33.91 30.79
N ALA A 145 -27.59 -34.49 29.59
CA ALA A 145 -27.66 -33.75 28.32
C ALA A 145 -28.92 -32.88 28.25
N TYR A 146 -30.08 -33.44 28.57
CA TYR A 146 -31.37 -32.75 28.49
C TYR A 146 -31.68 -31.85 29.70
N THR A 147 -31.11 -32.13 30.87
CA THR A 147 -31.42 -31.40 32.11
C THR A 147 -30.37 -30.36 32.50
N ARG A 148 -29.11 -30.56 32.09
CA ARG A 148 -27.95 -29.70 32.40
C ARG A 148 -26.97 -29.64 31.20
N PRO A 149 -27.41 -29.15 30.03
CA PRO A 149 -26.63 -29.20 28.79
C PRO A 149 -25.24 -28.58 28.93
N HIS A 150 -25.12 -27.38 29.54
CA HIS A 150 -23.82 -26.73 29.74
C HIS A 150 -22.81 -27.56 30.53
N LYS A 151 -23.27 -28.27 31.58
CA LYS A 151 -22.41 -29.15 32.38
C LYS A 151 -21.95 -30.34 31.55
N THR A 152 -22.85 -30.91 30.77
CA THR A 152 -22.56 -32.05 29.88
C THR A 152 -21.59 -31.64 28.76
N THR A 153 -21.77 -30.48 28.12
CA THR A 153 -20.83 -29.96 27.13
C THR A 153 -19.45 -29.76 27.73
N TYR A 154 -19.35 -29.25 28.96
CA TYR A 154 -18.08 -29.13 29.68
C TYR A 154 -17.44 -30.49 29.97
N GLU A 155 -18.19 -31.45 30.54
CA GLU A 155 -17.68 -32.79 30.86
C GLU A 155 -17.22 -33.54 29.60
N LEU A 156 -17.96 -33.43 28.49
CA LEU A 156 -17.57 -34.03 27.20
C LEU A 156 -16.35 -33.32 26.60
N ALA A 157 -16.31 -31.99 26.60
CA ALA A 157 -15.13 -31.26 26.11
C ALA A 157 -13.87 -31.62 26.91
N LEU A 158 -14.00 -31.81 28.24
CA LEU A 158 -12.92 -32.29 29.07
C LEU A 158 -12.47 -33.70 28.66
N ALA A 159 -13.40 -34.62 28.39
CA ALA A 159 -13.08 -35.95 27.90
C ALA A 159 -12.36 -35.90 26.53
N PHE A 160 -12.83 -35.08 25.58
CA PHE A 160 -12.15 -34.87 24.30
C PHE A 160 -10.74 -34.26 24.46
N SER A 161 -10.53 -33.40 25.46
CA SER A 161 -9.21 -32.80 25.72
C SER A 161 -8.16 -33.80 26.21
N GLN A 162 -8.61 -34.94 26.75
CA GLN A 162 -7.76 -36.00 27.31
C GLN A 162 -7.49 -37.13 26.30
N LEU A 163 -8.07 -37.08 25.10
CA LEU A 163 -7.90 -38.12 24.10
C LEU A 163 -6.45 -38.19 23.59
N ASN A 164 -5.96 -39.41 23.47
CA ASN A 164 -4.70 -39.67 22.77
C ASN A 164 -4.97 -39.84 21.27
N PHE A 165 -4.39 -38.95 20.45
CA PHE A 165 -4.54 -39.00 18.98
C PHE A 165 -3.88 -40.22 18.33
N ASP A 166 -3.02 -40.93 19.07
CA ASP A 166 -2.37 -42.15 18.58
C ASP A 166 -3.29 -43.38 18.65
N ASN A 167 -4.46 -43.28 19.29
CA ASN A 167 -5.42 -44.38 19.42
C ASN A 167 -6.75 -44.06 18.67
N PRO A 168 -6.83 -44.34 17.36
CA PRO A 168 -8.01 -44.00 16.55
C PRO A 168 -9.29 -44.70 17.01
N ALA A 169 -9.19 -45.88 17.63
CA ALA A 169 -10.35 -46.60 18.15
C ALA A 169 -11.03 -45.85 19.30
N GLU A 170 -10.23 -45.24 20.19
CA GLU A 170 -10.75 -44.45 21.31
C GLU A 170 -11.45 -43.17 20.83
N ILE A 171 -10.90 -42.53 19.79
CA ILE A 171 -11.46 -41.35 19.16
C ILE A 171 -12.81 -41.68 18.51
N LEU A 172 -12.86 -42.71 17.65
CA LEU A 172 -14.09 -43.13 16.98
C LEU A 172 -15.18 -43.54 17.98
N ARG A 173 -14.81 -44.17 19.10
CA ARG A 173 -15.74 -44.48 20.19
C ARG A 173 -16.31 -43.22 20.82
N MET A 174 -15.49 -42.21 21.11
CA MET A 174 -15.97 -40.94 21.66
C MET A 174 -16.82 -40.14 20.66
N LEU A 175 -16.48 -40.20 19.37
CA LEU A 175 -17.25 -39.58 18.29
C LEU A 175 -18.64 -40.20 18.16
N SER A 176 -18.74 -41.53 18.16
CA SER A 176 -20.03 -42.23 18.10
C SER A 176 -20.89 -41.96 19.35
N LEU A 177 -20.27 -41.85 20.53
CA LEU A 177 -20.97 -41.42 21.74
C LEU A 177 -21.55 -40.01 21.58
N LEU A 178 -20.77 -39.06 21.05
CA LEU A 178 -21.23 -37.69 20.84
C LEU A 178 -22.35 -37.62 19.79
N GLU A 179 -22.21 -38.31 18.65
CA GLU A 179 -23.25 -38.34 17.61
C GLU A 179 -24.58 -38.88 18.14
N ASN A 180 -24.54 -39.95 18.96
CA ASN A 180 -25.75 -40.46 19.60
C ASN A 180 -26.33 -39.49 20.65
N LEU A 181 -25.51 -38.64 21.28
CA LEU A 181 -25.97 -37.67 22.28
C LEU A 181 -26.52 -36.37 21.68
N ALA A 182 -26.00 -35.93 20.52
CA ALA A 182 -25.98 -34.50 20.18
C ALA A 182 -27.01 -34.03 19.12
N LEU A 183 -28.02 -34.82 18.79
CA LEU A 183 -29.05 -34.42 17.83
C LEU A 183 -30.43 -34.41 18.53
N PRO A 184 -30.84 -33.35 19.28
CA PRO A 184 -30.68 -31.93 18.90
C PRO A 184 -30.56 -30.96 20.10
N LEU A 185 -29.36 -30.51 20.47
CA LEU A 185 -29.20 -29.42 21.44
C LEU A 185 -28.22 -28.37 20.88
N PRO A 186 -28.66 -27.12 20.62
CA PRO A 186 -27.82 -26.06 20.05
C PRO A 186 -26.49 -25.88 20.80
N GLU A 187 -26.48 -26.14 22.10
CA GLU A 187 -25.31 -26.02 22.97
C GLU A 187 -24.18 -27.02 22.64
N PHE A 188 -24.45 -28.07 21.85
CA PHE A 188 -23.46 -29.08 21.45
C PHE A 188 -22.91 -28.84 20.04
N GLN A 189 -23.44 -27.87 19.28
CA GLN A 189 -23.08 -27.68 17.87
C GLN A 189 -21.57 -27.45 17.68
N SER A 190 -20.95 -26.62 18.52
CA SER A 190 -19.49 -26.40 18.43
C SER A 190 -18.70 -27.67 18.69
N LEU A 191 -19.15 -28.49 19.65
CA LEU A 191 -18.49 -29.74 20.00
C LEU A 191 -18.66 -30.78 18.89
N LEU A 192 -19.83 -30.81 18.23
CA LEU A 192 -20.09 -31.59 17.03
C LEU A 192 -19.18 -31.17 15.86
N THR A 193 -19.05 -29.88 15.59
CA THR A 193 -18.14 -29.39 14.53
C THR A 193 -16.70 -29.80 14.82
N TYR A 194 -16.26 -29.72 16.08
CA TYR A 194 -14.93 -30.19 16.48
C TYR A 194 -14.79 -31.70 16.24
N ALA A 195 -15.76 -32.49 16.70
CA ALA A 195 -15.80 -33.92 16.51
C ALA A 195 -15.77 -34.33 15.03
N CYS A 196 -16.55 -33.70 14.16
CA CYS A 196 -16.51 -33.94 12.71
C CYS A 196 -15.12 -33.63 12.11
N GLY A 197 -14.48 -32.54 12.56
CA GLY A 197 -13.12 -32.21 12.15
C GLY A 197 -12.09 -33.26 12.56
N ILE A 198 -12.17 -33.74 13.80
CA ILE A 198 -11.31 -34.84 14.29
C ILE A 198 -11.62 -36.15 13.57
N ALA A 199 -12.89 -36.46 13.32
CA ALA A 199 -13.30 -37.64 12.54
C ALA A 199 -12.65 -37.61 11.15
N ALA A 200 -12.76 -36.48 10.44
CA ALA A 200 -12.14 -36.32 9.11
C ALA A 200 -10.62 -36.52 9.16
N PHE A 201 -9.95 -36.02 10.20
CA PHE A 201 -8.52 -36.22 10.42
C PHE A 201 -8.16 -37.70 10.60
N VAL A 202 -8.90 -38.44 11.44
CA VAL A 202 -8.68 -39.88 11.66
C VAL A 202 -8.88 -40.69 10.37
N HIS A 203 -9.78 -40.25 9.48
CA HIS A 203 -9.99 -40.85 8.16
C HIS A 203 -8.95 -40.38 7.10
N GLY A 204 -7.92 -39.63 7.50
CA GLY A 204 -6.86 -39.15 6.60
C GLY A 204 -7.22 -37.93 5.74
N ASN A 205 -8.40 -37.34 5.92
CA ASN A 205 -8.85 -36.19 5.13
C ASN A 205 -8.52 -34.87 5.83
N ILE A 206 -7.27 -34.43 5.67
CA ILE A 206 -6.74 -33.21 6.30
C ILE A 206 -7.47 -31.94 5.83
N GLU A 207 -7.89 -31.87 4.56
CA GLU A 207 -8.57 -30.69 4.01
C GLU A 207 -9.98 -30.52 4.61
N VAL A 208 -10.76 -31.60 4.71
CA VAL A 208 -12.08 -31.57 5.37
C VAL A 208 -11.93 -31.29 6.87
N ALA A 209 -10.92 -31.88 7.52
CA ALA A 209 -10.61 -31.59 8.92
C ALA A 209 -10.28 -30.09 9.14
N THR A 210 -9.46 -29.53 8.26
CA THR A 210 -9.08 -28.11 8.28
C THR A 210 -10.30 -27.22 8.09
N ALA A 211 -11.20 -27.57 7.15
CA ALA A 211 -12.41 -26.80 6.89
C ALA A 211 -13.32 -26.71 8.12
N HIS A 212 -13.59 -27.83 8.78
CA HIS A 212 -14.41 -27.86 10.01
C HIS A 212 -13.72 -27.12 11.17
N LEU A 213 -12.44 -27.40 11.42
CA LEU A 213 -11.75 -26.82 12.57
C LEU A 213 -11.48 -25.33 12.42
N LYS A 214 -11.33 -24.82 11.19
CA LYS A 214 -11.15 -23.39 10.90
C LYS A 214 -12.27 -22.51 11.46
N GLU A 215 -13.50 -23.00 11.49
CA GLU A 215 -14.66 -22.26 12.02
C GLU A 215 -14.60 -22.04 13.53
N LEU A 216 -13.87 -22.91 14.25
CA LEU A 216 -13.81 -22.93 15.71
C LEU A 216 -12.52 -22.29 16.27
N VAL A 217 -11.54 -22.04 15.42
CA VAL A 217 -10.22 -21.53 15.83
C VAL A 217 -10.32 -20.06 16.21
N GLY A 218 -10.01 -19.74 17.46
CA GLY A 218 -9.94 -18.37 17.96
C GLY A 218 -8.69 -17.61 17.48
N ALA A 219 -8.62 -16.31 17.78
CA ALA A 219 -7.49 -15.45 17.40
C ALA A 219 -6.13 -15.94 17.95
N ASP A 220 -6.14 -16.62 19.09
CA ASP A 220 -4.98 -17.24 19.75
C ASP A 220 -4.58 -18.60 19.14
N ASN A 221 -5.20 -18.99 18.02
CA ASN A 221 -4.93 -20.22 17.28
C ASN A 221 -5.24 -21.50 18.10
N ARG A 222 -6.21 -21.39 19.00
CA ARG A 222 -6.65 -22.47 19.88
C ARG A 222 -8.16 -22.64 19.76
N ILE A 223 -8.64 -23.87 19.91
CA ILE A 223 -10.08 -24.15 20.00
C ILE A 223 -10.46 -24.20 21.47
N ARG A 224 -11.49 -23.42 21.84
CA ARG A 224 -12.06 -23.41 23.19
C ARG A 224 -13.55 -23.69 23.11
N ILE A 225 -14.01 -24.75 23.76
CA ILE A 225 -15.42 -25.13 23.83
C ILE A 225 -15.80 -25.29 25.29
N ALA A 226 -16.88 -24.63 25.73
CA ALA A 226 -17.31 -24.60 27.13
C ALA A 226 -16.19 -24.23 28.13
N GLY A 227 -15.23 -23.38 27.72
CA GLY A 227 -14.07 -23.00 28.54
C GLY A 227 -12.93 -24.02 28.59
N VAL A 228 -13.08 -25.18 27.97
CA VAL A 228 -12.03 -26.21 27.86
C VAL A 228 -11.22 -25.99 26.59
N ARG A 229 -9.89 -26.08 26.70
CA ARG A 229 -8.98 -26.03 25.55
C ARG A 229 -8.93 -27.41 24.89
N LEU A 230 -9.30 -27.47 23.62
CA LEU A 230 -9.26 -28.70 22.84
C LEU A 230 -7.99 -28.76 21.98
N PRO A 231 -7.36 -29.95 21.87
CA PRO A 231 -6.16 -30.13 21.04
C PRO A 231 -6.49 -30.11 19.54
N ILE A 232 -5.52 -29.68 18.73
CA ILE A 232 -5.60 -29.66 17.26
C ILE A 232 -4.48 -30.57 16.74
N PRO A 233 -4.76 -31.56 15.89
CA PRO A 233 -3.72 -32.41 15.31
C PRO A 233 -2.65 -31.60 14.56
N ALA A 234 -1.37 -31.92 14.74
CA ALA A 234 -0.25 -31.14 14.20
C ALA A 234 -0.32 -30.89 12.67
N PRO A 235 -0.71 -31.87 11.82
CA PRO A 235 -0.84 -31.64 10.37
C PRO A 235 -1.90 -30.56 10.05
N VAL A 236 -3.04 -30.61 10.74
CA VAL A 236 -4.11 -29.61 10.58
C VAL A 236 -3.67 -28.25 11.11
N GLN A 237 -2.96 -28.22 12.23
CA GLN A 237 -2.43 -26.99 12.82
C GLN A 237 -1.47 -26.27 11.87
N SER A 238 -0.58 -27.02 11.20
CA SER A 238 0.33 -26.48 10.20
C SER A 238 -0.43 -25.85 9.02
N ARG A 239 -1.46 -26.53 8.52
CA ARG A 239 -2.30 -26.04 7.42
C ARG A 239 -3.05 -24.76 7.79
N LEU A 240 -3.63 -24.69 8.99
CA LEU A 240 -4.28 -23.50 9.52
C LEU A 240 -3.31 -22.31 9.61
N ASN A 241 -2.07 -22.55 10.04
CA ASN A 241 -1.02 -21.52 10.09
C ASN A 241 -0.68 -20.99 8.70
N ALA A 242 -0.52 -21.87 7.71
CA ALA A 242 -0.24 -21.48 6.32
C ALA A 242 -1.37 -20.65 5.69
N LEU A 243 -2.63 -21.00 5.98
CA LEU A 243 -3.78 -20.20 5.53
C LEU A 243 -3.79 -18.80 6.17
N ARG A 244 -3.36 -18.69 7.43
CA ARG A 244 -3.26 -17.41 8.13
C ARG A 244 -2.10 -16.56 7.59
N SER A 245 -0.92 -17.15 7.33
CA SER A 245 0.22 -16.42 6.78
C SER A 245 -0.09 -15.85 5.39
N LYS A 246 -0.75 -16.62 4.53
CA LYS A 246 -1.24 -16.15 3.22
C LYS A 246 -2.23 -15.00 3.35
N ARG A 247 -3.12 -15.06 4.35
CA ARG A 247 -4.05 -13.94 4.63
C ARG A 247 -3.32 -12.68 5.12
N THR A 248 -2.26 -12.82 5.93
CA THR A 248 -1.49 -11.68 6.43
C THR A 248 -0.59 -11.02 5.38
N ARG A 249 -0.28 -11.73 4.28
CA ARG A 249 0.49 -11.22 3.13
C ARG A 249 -0.40 -10.78 1.95
N ASN A 250 -1.71 -10.66 2.17
CA ASN A 250 -2.63 -10.12 1.18
C ASN A 250 -2.86 -8.62 1.45
N PHE A 251 -2.29 -7.80 0.59
CA PHE A 251 -2.43 -6.35 0.52
C PHE A 251 -3.18 -5.89 -0.74
N SER A 252 -3.88 -6.80 -1.43
CA SER A 252 -4.61 -6.47 -2.65
C SER A 252 -5.62 -5.35 -2.37
N ARG A 253 -5.72 -4.40 -3.31
CA ARG A 253 -6.60 -3.21 -3.24
C ARG A 253 -6.34 -2.27 -2.05
N ALA A 254 -5.26 -2.48 -1.29
CA ALA A 254 -4.96 -1.64 -0.14
C ALA A 254 -4.41 -0.25 -0.56
N ASN A 255 -4.65 0.75 0.29
CA ASN A 255 -3.95 2.03 0.21
C ASN A 255 -2.70 1.98 1.12
N LEU A 256 -1.53 1.93 0.50
CA LEU A 256 -0.23 1.77 1.16
C LEU A 256 0.69 2.98 0.91
N ARG A 257 0.12 4.11 0.50
CA ARG A 257 0.89 5.32 0.21
C ARG A 257 1.79 5.71 1.38
N GLY A 258 3.07 5.94 1.11
CA GLY A 258 4.03 6.38 2.12
C GLY A 258 4.44 5.33 3.16
N LYS A 259 3.91 4.10 3.09
CA LYS A 259 4.25 3.05 4.05
C LYS A 259 5.65 2.48 3.77
N SER A 260 6.36 2.10 4.82
CA SER A 260 7.64 1.43 4.70
C SER A 260 7.49 -0.08 4.94
N PHE A 261 8.05 -0.83 4.01
CA PHE A 261 8.25 -2.28 3.98
C PHE A 261 9.74 -2.62 3.89
N LYS A 262 10.61 -1.66 4.22
CA LYS A 262 12.05 -1.77 4.07
C LYS A 262 12.59 -3.02 4.77
N GLY A 263 13.34 -3.84 4.05
CA GLY A 263 14.00 -5.05 4.57
C GLY A 263 13.06 -6.20 4.98
N GLN A 264 11.76 -6.12 4.66
CA GLN A 264 10.80 -7.18 5.05
C GLN A 264 10.82 -8.35 4.07
N ASP A 265 10.56 -9.56 4.60
CA ASP A 265 10.23 -10.72 3.78
C ASP A 265 8.73 -10.74 3.43
N LEU A 266 8.47 -10.44 2.17
CA LEU A 266 7.17 -10.34 1.53
C LEU A 266 7.08 -11.30 0.33
N THR A 267 7.80 -12.42 0.40
CA THR A 267 7.71 -13.51 -0.58
C THR A 267 6.26 -13.94 -0.75
N ASP A 268 5.82 -14.05 -2.02
CA ASP A 268 4.45 -14.36 -2.46
C ASP A 268 3.36 -13.42 -1.94
N ALA A 269 3.72 -12.21 -1.50
CA ALA A 269 2.74 -11.22 -1.06
C ALA A 269 1.91 -10.71 -2.25
N ASP A 270 0.62 -10.51 -2.02
CA ASP A 270 -0.31 -10.02 -3.04
C ASP A 270 -0.56 -8.52 -2.82
N PHE A 271 0.01 -7.69 -3.69
CA PHE A 271 -0.21 -6.25 -3.75
C PHE A 271 -1.14 -5.84 -4.90
N SER A 272 -1.79 -6.78 -5.60
CA SER A 272 -2.56 -6.47 -6.81
C SER A 272 -3.61 -5.37 -6.59
N TYR A 273 -3.78 -4.47 -7.55
CA TYR A 273 -4.69 -3.31 -7.48
C TYR A 273 -4.46 -2.32 -6.30
N SER A 274 -3.35 -2.44 -5.56
CA SER A 274 -3.04 -1.51 -4.46
C SER A 274 -2.49 -0.16 -4.94
N ASP A 275 -2.59 0.86 -4.08
CA ASP A 275 -1.95 2.16 -4.29
C ASP A 275 -0.73 2.27 -3.37
N ILE A 276 0.46 2.16 -3.96
CA ILE A 276 1.74 2.10 -3.26
C ILE A 276 2.58 3.37 -3.46
N ARG A 277 1.97 4.49 -3.87
CA ARG A 277 2.72 5.73 -4.14
C ARG A 277 3.47 6.25 -2.92
N GLY A 278 4.77 6.39 -3.04
CA GLY A 278 5.66 6.79 -1.96
C GLY A 278 5.97 5.70 -0.94
N ALA A 279 5.57 4.45 -1.19
CA ALA A 279 5.92 3.32 -0.33
C ALA A 279 7.39 2.93 -0.49
N ASP A 280 8.03 2.53 0.61
CA ASP A 280 9.44 2.19 0.65
C ASP A 280 9.62 0.67 0.80
N PHE A 281 9.98 0.00 -0.29
CA PHE A 281 10.31 -1.42 -0.36
C PHE A 281 11.84 -1.65 -0.48
N SER A 282 12.66 -0.67 -0.08
CA SER A 282 14.11 -0.81 -0.19
C SER A 282 14.59 -2.07 0.54
N ASP A 283 15.53 -2.80 -0.05
CA ASP A 283 16.13 -4.02 0.53
C ASP A 283 15.12 -5.14 0.90
N ALA A 284 13.87 -5.07 0.45
CA ALA A 284 12.84 -6.08 0.76
C ALA A 284 13.00 -7.35 -0.08
N ILE A 285 12.57 -8.50 0.45
CA ILE A 285 12.49 -9.77 -0.28
C ILE A 285 11.06 -9.89 -0.82
N LEU A 286 10.91 -9.79 -2.13
CA LEU A 286 9.63 -9.74 -2.85
C LEU A 286 9.55 -10.83 -3.93
N VAL A 287 10.21 -11.96 -3.68
CA VAL A 287 10.24 -13.09 -4.61
C VAL A 287 8.81 -13.58 -4.86
N GLY A 288 8.39 -13.67 -6.13
CA GLY A 288 7.04 -14.10 -6.51
C GLY A 288 5.91 -13.12 -6.12
N ALA A 289 6.22 -11.93 -5.61
CA ALA A 289 5.20 -10.98 -5.17
C ALA A 289 4.37 -10.44 -6.34
N ASN A 290 3.05 -10.28 -6.13
CA ASN A 290 2.13 -9.85 -7.16
C ASN A 290 1.83 -8.35 -7.06
N PHE A 291 2.35 -7.54 -7.98
CA PHE A 291 2.11 -6.11 -8.14
C PHE A 291 1.20 -5.77 -9.34
N ALA A 292 0.44 -6.74 -9.87
CA ALA A 292 -0.40 -6.53 -11.04
C ALA A 292 -1.42 -5.40 -10.82
N HIS A 293 -1.58 -4.53 -11.82
CA HIS A 293 -2.46 -3.34 -11.79
C HIS A 293 -2.21 -2.35 -10.65
N THR A 294 -1.07 -2.40 -9.97
CA THR A 294 -0.76 -1.45 -8.88
C THR A 294 -0.53 -0.03 -9.40
N THR A 295 -0.74 0.96 -8.54
CA THR A 295 -0.34 2.35 -8.82
C THR A 295 0.83 2.74 -7.91
N ALA A 296 2.02 2.86 -8.49
CA ALA A 296 3.25 3.25 -7.84
C ALA A 296 3.73 4.64 -8.33
N GLY A 297 4.68 5.23 -7.62
CA GLY A 297 5.29 6.51 -7.99
C GLY A 297 5.13 7.63 -6.96
N LEU A 298 5.19 8.87 -7.44
CA LEU A 298 5.14 10.09 -6.61
C LEU A 298 3.71 10.43 -6.15
N GLN A 299 3.61 11.04 -4.96
CA GLN A 299 2.34 11.53 -4.40
C GLN A 299 2.00 12.93 -4.96
N SER A 300 0.75 13.14 -5.42
CA SER A 300 0.35 14.31 -6.23
C SER A 300 0.44 15.69 -5.53
N TYR A 301 0.51 15.77 -4.20
CA TYR A 301 0.49 17.06 -3.49
C TYR A 301 1.81 17.84 -3.60
N TRP A 302 2.93 17.18 -3.88
CA TRP A 302 4.23 17.86 -4.03
C TRP A 302 4.39 18.59 -5.35
N ILE A 303 3.69 18.17 -6.41
CA ILE A 303 3.65 18.89 -7.70
C ILE A 303 3.06 20.28 -7.50
N ILE A 304 2.06 20.41 -6.62
CA ILE A 304 1.46 21.69 -6.23
C ILE A 304 2.49 22.53 -5.48
N GLY A 305 3.25 21.94 -4.55
CA GLY A 305 4.33 22.61 -3.84
C GLY A 305 5.44 23.13 -4.76
N LEU A 306 5.82 22.36 -5.78
CA LEU A 306 6.84 22.75 -6.76
C LEU A 306 6.39 23.92 -7.64
N ILE A 307 5.13 23.90 -8.11
CA ILE A 307 4.55 25.02 -8.86
C ILE A 307 4.55 26.29 -7.99
N LEU A 308 4.19 26.17 -6.71
CA LEU A 308 4.22 27.30 -5.78
C LEU A 308 5.65 27.81 -5.53
N CYS A 309 6.63 26.93 -5.37
CA CYS A 309 8.05 27.30 -5.22
C CYS A 309 8.61 27.99 -6.47
N SER A 310 8.27 27.51 -7.68
CA SER A 310 8.71 28.15 -8.92
C SER A 310 8.04 29.52 -9.12
N MET A 311 6.77 29.67 -8.74
CA MET A 311 6.08 30.96 -8.74
C MET A 311 6.73 31.95 -7.75
N LEU A 312 7.10 31.49 -6.55
CA LEU A 312 7.82 32.29 -5.55
C LEU A 312 9.21 32.72 -6.03
N LEU A 313 9.97 31.81 -6.64
CA LEU A 313 11.29 32.11 -7.21
C LEU A 313 11.17 33.13 -8.36
N SER A 314 10.23 32.93 -9.27
CA SER A 314 9.96 33.88 -10.36
C SER A 314 9.54 35.26 -9.84
N PHE A 315 8.70 35.29 -8.80
CA PHE A 315 8.26 36.53 -8.16
C PHE A 315 9.43 37.26 -7.48
N SER A 316 10.27 36.52 -6.76
CA SER A 316 11.47 37.08 -6.10
C SER A 316 12.50 37.62 -7.11
N SER A 317 12.67 36.93 -8.23
CA SER A 317 13.52 37.40 -9.34
C SER A 317 12.97 38.68 -9.97
N GLY A 318 11.64 38.78 -10.12
CA GLY A 318 10.98 39.99 -10.64
C GLY A 318 11.16 41.19 -9.72
N LEU A 319 10.98 41.00 -8.41
CA LEU A 319 11.22 42.07 -7.42
C LEU A 319 12.69 42.51 -7.39
N GLY A 320 13.63 41.56 -7.49
CA GLY A 320 15.06 41.86 -7.58
C GLY A 320 15.39 42.73 -8.78
N ALA A 321 14.82 42.42 -9.96
CA ALA A 321 15.02 43.22 -11.16
C ALA A 321 14.47 44.65 -11.02
N ILE A 322 13.28 44.82 -10.43
CA ILE A 322 12.66 46.14 -10.20
C ILE A 322 13.52 46.98 -9.23
N MET A 323 13.94 46.39 -8.11
CA MET A 323 14.79 47.05 -7.12
C MET A 323 16.16 47.43 -7.70
N THR A 324 16.73 46.60 -8.57
CA THR A 324 18.02 46.87 -9.22
C THR A 324 17.91 47.99 -10.27
N GLY A 325 16.78 48.05 -10.99
CA GLY A 325 16.48 49.12 -11.94
C GLY A 325 16.32 50.49 -11.26
N ASP A 326 15.47 50.57 -10.23
CA ASP A 326 15.26 51.81 -9.44
C ASP A 326 16.55 52.27 -8.73
N PHE A 327 17.40 51.32 -8.31
CA PHE A 327 18.73 51.60 -7.74
C PHE A 327 19.71 52.19 -8.76
N LEU A 328 19.77 51.65 -9.99
CA LEU A 328 20.64 52.15 -11.06
C LEU A 328 20.20 53.53 -11.57
N GLU A 329 18.89 53.77 -11.66
CA GLU A 329 18.32 55.06 -12.07
C GLU A 329 18.62 56.17 -11.05
N LYS A 330 18.45 55.88 -9.75
CA LYS A 330 18.80 56.83 -8.67
C LYS A 330 20.30 57.06 -8.53
N MET A 331 21.14 56.06 -8.83
CA MET A 331 22.59 56.20 -8.86
C MET A 331 23.07 57.11 -10.00
N TYR A 332 22.42 57.02 -11.18
CA TYR A 332 22.71 57.88 -12.32
C TYR A 332 22.23 59.32 -12.13
N LEU A 333 21.09 59.54 -11.45
CA LEU A 333 20.51 60.86 -11.24
C LEU A 333 21.14 61.67 -10.09
N ILE A 334 21.75 61.02 -9.08
CA ILE A 334 22.16 61.72 -7.85
C ILE A 334 23.67 61.96 -7.75
N GLY A 335 24.54 61.27 -8.48
CA GLY A 335 25.98 61.60 -8.51
C GLY A 335 26.66 61.70 -7.12
N LEU A 336 26.27 60.85 -6.16
CA LEU A 336 26.81 60.88 -4.80
C LEU A 336 27.60 59.60 -4.46
N ASN A 337 28.91 59.77 -4.26
CA ASN A 337 29.81 58.85 -3.56
C ASN A 337 29.51 58.85 -2.05
N ASN A 338 28.44 58.17 -1.61
CA ASN A 338 28.18 58.00 -0.18
C ASN A 338 28.09 56.50 0.21
N GLU A 339 29.10 56.06 0.96
CA GLU A 339 29.33 54.73 1.57
C GLU A 339 28.18 54.10 2.42
N PRO A 340 27.22 54.82 3.05
CA PRO A 340 26.21 54.17 3.91
C PRO A 340 25.19 53.30 3.15
N THR A 341 25.03 53.54 1.85
CA THR A 341 23.96 52.94 1.03
C THR A 341 24.30 51.53 0.55
N TYR A 342 25.59 51.23 0.35
CA TYR A 342 26.07 49.91 -0.05
C TYR A 342 25.92 48.88 1.08
N ILE A 343 26.19 49.32 2.31
CA ILE A 343 26.04 48.48 3.51
C ILE A 343 24.58 48.08 3.72
N PHE A 344 23.62 48.97 3.47
CA PHE A 344 22.20 48.66 3.59
C PHE A 344 21.74 47.60 2.58
N ALA A 345 22.17 47.70 1.32
CA ALA A 345 21.83 46.72 0.28
C ALA A 345 22.44 45.33 0.57
N VAL A 346 23.69 45.27 1.01
CA VAL A 346 24.36 44.01 1.41
C VAL A 346 23.69 43.41 2.65
N SER A 347 23.23 44.23 3.60
CA SER A 347 22.50 43.78 4.80
C SER A 347 21.17 43.14 4.45
N VAL A 348 20.42 43.72 3.50
CA VAL A 348 19.14 43.17 3.03
C VAL A 348 19.35 41.87 2.25
N LEU A 349 20.38 41.79 1.40
CA LEU A 349 20.73 40.56 0.69
C LEU A 349 21.15 39.42 1.64
N LEU A 350 21.96 39.71 2.66
CA LEU A 350 22.33 38.73 3.69
C LEU A 350 21.11 38.27 4.49
N LEU A 351 20.17 39.17 4.79
CA LEU A 351 18.91 38.81 5.46
C LEU A 351 18.09 37.82 4.64
N PHE A 352 17.90 38.07 3.34
CA PHE A 352 17.17 37.17 2.46
C PHE A 352 17.88 35.82 2.28
N ALA A 353 19.21 35.82 2.22
CA ALA A 353 20.00 34.58 2.19
C ALA A 353 19.83 33.76 3.48
N VAL A 354 19.85 34.39 4.65
CA VAL A 354 19.66 33.72 5.95
C VAL A 354 18.23 33.19 6.08
N VAL A 355 17.22 33.97 5.68
CA VAL A 355 15.81 33.53 5.67
C VAL A 355 15.62 32.34 4.73
N GLY A 356 16.22 32.37 3.54
CA GLY A 356 16.22 31.26 2.60
C GLY A 356 16.82 29.98 3.19
N VAL A 357 17.98 30.08 3.84
CA VAL A 357 18.63 28.93 4.50
C VAL A 357 17.81 28.38 5.67
N VAL A 358 17.14 29.24 6.44
CA VAL A 358 16.27 28.83 7.56
C VAL A 358 15.02 28.11 7.07
N ILE A 359 14.38 28.61 6.00
CA ILE A 359 13.23 27.97 5.36
C ILE A 359 13.61 26.58 4.83
N ILE A 360 14.78 26.46 4.20
CA ILE A 360 15.30 25.19 3.65
C ILE A 360 15.60 24.17 4.76
N ARG A 361 16.08 24.60 5.93
CA ARG A 361 16.46 23.68 7.01
C ARG A 361 15.33 23.24 7.95
N ARG A 362 14.25 24.02 8.12
CA ARG A 362 13.28 23.80 9.22
C ARG A 362 11.84 23.51 8.81
N GLY A 363 11.48 23.64 7.53
CA GLY A 363 10.13 23.35 7.04
C GLY A 363 9.06 24.38 7.45
N ILE A 364 7.93 24.38 6.73
CA ILE A 364 6.94 25.46 6.70
C ILE A 364 6.30 25.75 8.07
N GLU A 365 6.11 24.75 8.93
CA GLU A 365 5.42 24.94 10.22
C GLU A 365 6.25 25.71 11.27
N ALA A 366 7.59 25.70 11.16
CA ALA A 366 8.47 26.48 12.05
C ALA A 366 8.65 27.96 11.61
N THR A 367 8.11 28.32 10.44
CA THR A 367 8.39 29.62 9.79
C THR A 367 7.68 30.79 10.49
N LEU A 368 6.50 30.56 11.07
CA LEU A 368 5.67 31.61 11.66
C LEU A 368 6.32 32.28 12.90
N GLY A 369 7.03 31.54 13.74
CA GLY A 369 7.74 32.10 14.90
C GLY A 369 9.05 32.82 14.55
N SER A 370 9.65 32.44 13.43
CA SER A 370 10.95 32.96 12.96
C SER A 370 10.80 34.34 12.31
N ILE A 371 9.68 34.55 11.61
CA ILE A 371 9.34 35.81 10.93
C ILE A 371 9.18 36.94 11.95
N THR A 372 8.56 36.69 13.10
CA THR A 372 8.37 37.70 14.15
C THR A 372 9.71 38.15 14.75
N LEU A 373 10.64 37.22 14.97
CA LEU A 373 11.99 37.51 15.49
C LEU A 373 12.85 38.30 14.49
N ALA A 374 12.77 37.96 13.20
CA ALA A 374 13.47 38.68 12.15
C ALA A 374 12.96 40.12 12.00
N ILE A 375 11.63 40.32 12.00
CA ILE A 375 11.01 41.66 11.91
C ILE A 375 11.39 42.52 13.12
N THR A 376 11.41 41.93 14.33
CA THR A 376 11.76 42.67 15.57
C THR A 376 13.24 43.08 15.60
N GLY A 377 14.14 42.21 15.13
CA GLY A 377 15.57 42.50 15.02
C GLY A 377 15.88 43.59 14.00
N ILE A 378 15.17 43.60 12.87
CA ILE A 378 15.32 44.63 11.82
C ILE A 378 14.81 45.98 12.32
N LEU A 379 13.64 46.04 12.97
CA LEU A 379 13.11 47.28 13.54
C LEU A 379 14.07 47.89 14.58
N ALA A 380 14.67 47.06 15.43
CA ALA A 380 15.67 47.50 16.41
C ALA A 380 16.96 48.03 15.75
N LEU A 381 17.41 47.39 14.67
CA LEU A 381 18.59 47.82 13.90
C LEU A 381 18.33 49.17 13.20
N THR A 382 17.16 49.33 12.59
CA THR A 382 16.76 50.57 11.90
C THR A 382 16.57 51.74 12.87
N LEU A 383 16.00 51.50 14.06
CA LEU A 383 15.89 52.50 15.13
C LEU A 383 17.26 52.91 15.71
N ALA A 384 18.20 51.97 15.81
CA ALA A 384 19.57 52.25 16.28
C ALA A 384 20.38 53.10 15.27
N ILE A 385 20.13 52.94 13.97
CA ILE A 385 20.82 53.67 12.90
C ILE A 385 20.22 55.08 12.72
N THR A 386 18.90 55.24 12.91
CA THR A 386 18.20 56.50 12.64
C THR A 386 18.35 57.59 13.71
N GLN A 387 18.80 57.27 14.94
CA GLN A 387 19.03 58.26 16.00
C GLN A 387 20.50 58.61 16.24
N ALA A 388 21.43 58.15 15.39
CA ALA A 388 22.86 58.41 15.56
C ALA A 388 23.29 59.71 14.87
N THR A 389 23.10 60.86 15.52
CA THR A 389 23.53 62.18 14.99
C THR A 389 24.91 62.64 15.46
N ALA A 390 25.72 61.79 16.10
CA ALA A 390 27.10 62.13 16.47
C ALA A 390 28.08 61.04 16.02
N PHE A 391 29.06 61.46 15.20
CA PHE A 391 30.17 60.67 14.69
C PHE A 391 30.96 60.02 15.85
N GLY A 392 31.04 58.68 15.88
CA GLY A 392 32.05 57.97 16.68
C GLY A 392 31.73 56.52 17.06
N ASP A 393 30.48 56.21 17.41
CA ASP A 393 30.19 54.99 18.19
C ASP A 393 29.47 53.86 17.43
N TRP A 394 29.34 53.99 16.11
CA TRP A 394 28.49 53.08 15.32
C TRP A 394 29.01 51.63 15.28
N PHE A 395 30.34 51.44 15.27
CA PHE A 395 30.95 50.10 15.27
C PHE A 395 30.61 49.29 16.52
N ILE A 396 30.63 49.91 17.71
CA ILE A 396 30.35 49.22 18.97
C ILE A 396 28.87 48.82 19.04
N ARG A 397 27.97 49.65 18.52
CA ARG A 397 26.52 49.40 18.52
C ARG A 397 26.11 48.34 17.51
N VAL A 398 26.74 48.31 16.34
CA VAL A 398 26.58 47.23 15.35
C VAL A 398 27.13 45.90 15.88
N ALA A 399 28.29 45.92 16.57
CA ALA A 399 28.84 44.72 17.20
C ALA A 399 27.93 44.15 18.31
N ILE A 400 27.31 45.00 19.13
CA ILE A 400 26.35 44.57 20.17
C ILE A 400 25.07 44.01 19.54
N ALA A 401 24.56 44.62 18.47
CA ALA A 401 23.37 44.14 17.76
C ALA A 401 23.62 42.76 17.09
N ILE A 402 24.77 42.60 16.44
CA ILE A 402 25.20 41.33 15.84
C ILE A 402 25.42 40.26 16.93
N ALA A 403 26.05 40.60 18.06
CA ALA A 403 26.24 39.68 19.18
C ALA A 403 24.89 39.24 19.81
N GLY A 404 23.91 40.15 19.92
CA GLY A 404 22.56 39.84 20.40
C GLY A 404 21.80 38.89 19.47
N ILE A 405 21.93 39.09 18.15
CA ILE A 405 21.33 38.21 17.13
C ILE A 405 21.99 36.83 17.15
N ILE A 406 23.32 36.77 17.27
CA ILE A 406 24.08 35.50 17.36
C ILE A 406 23.71 34.73 18.64
N ALA A 407 23.59 35.41 19.79
CA ALA A 407 23.17 34.79 21.05
C ALA A 407 21.74 34.21 21.00
N LEU A 408 20.83 34.88 20.27
CA LEU A 408 19.45 34.42 20.05
C LEU A 408 19.35 33.25 19.06
N VAL A 409 20.26 33.18 18.09
CA VAL A 409 20.31 32.11 17.07
C VAL A 409 20.97 30.83 17.60
N ILE A 410 21.94 30.93 18.51
CA ILE A 410 22.64 29.77 19.09
C ILE A 410 21.88 29.16 20.28
N GLY A 411 21.01 29.92 20.95
CA GLY A 411 20.21 29.48 22.10
C GLY A 411 19.03 28.56 21.76
N GLY A 412 19.30 27.35 21.28
CA GLY A 412 18.30 26.28 21.18
C GLY A 412 17.91 25.74 22.55
N SER A 413 16.62 25.83 22.87
CA SER A 413 15.88 25.00 23.85
C SER A 413 16.59 24.67 25.17
N GLY A 414 16.40 25.51 26.19
CA GLY A 414 16.73 25.09 27.56
C GLY A 414 17.01 26.14 28.63
N ALA A 415 16.52 27.38 28.53
CA ALA A 415 16.60 28.31 29.67
C ALA A 415 15.51 29.39 29.59
N ARG A 416 14.24 28.96 29.61
CA ARG A 416 13.15 29.90 29.90
C ARG A 416 13.27 30.26 31.39
N LEU A 417 13.57 31.54 31.69
CA LEU A 417 13.46 32.26 32.98
C LEU A 417 14.75 32.71 33.71
N GLY A 418 15.96 32.30 33.33
CA GLY A 418 17.19 32.81 33.98
C GLY A 418 17.73 34.14 33.42
N VAL A 419 17.77 34.25 32.09
CA VAL A 419 18.54 35.29 31.38
C VAL A 419 17.86 36.67 31.40
N LEU A 420 16.52 36.73 31.44
CA LEU A 420 15.80 38.01 31.59
C LEU A 420 16.04 38.68 32.96
N SER A 421 16.28 37.91 34.01
CA SER A 421 16.51 38.45 35.37
C SER A 421 17.92 39.01 35.56
N PHE A 422 18.90 38.51 34.80
CA PHE A 422 20.28 38.97 34.85
C PHE A 422 20.47 40.27 34.04
N LEU A 423 19.82 40.38 32.88
CA LEU A 423 19.92 41.56 32.01
C LEU A 423 19.09 42.75 32.52
N GLY A 424 17.94 42.50 33.16
CA GLY A 424 17.11 43.56 33.74
C GLY A 424 17.79 44.32 34.89
N LYS A 425 18.69 43.68 35.64
CA LYS A 425 19.46 44.28 36.76
C LYS A 425 20.65 45.13 36.29
N TRP A 426 21.22 44.80 35.13
CA TRP A 426 22.32 45.57 34.53
C TRP A 426 21.81 46.82 33.79
N ALA A 427 20.68 46.71 33.09
CA ALA A 427 20.06 47.84 32.40
C ALA A 427 19.65 48.96 33.36
N THR A 428 19.05 48.64 34.50
CA THR A 428 18.66 49.63 35.52
C THR A 428 19.85 50.27 36.23
N ARG A 429 20.96 49.54 36.46
CA ARG A 429 22.18 50.11 37.04
C ARG A 429 22.93 51.02 36.08
N LEU A 430 22.90 50.75 34.77
CA LEU A 430 23.58 51.57 33.77
C LEU A 430 22.85 52.91 33.54
N THR A 431 21.51 52.92 33.54
CA THR A 431 20.70 54.14 33.42
C THR A 431 20.89 55.08 34.62
N ILE A 432 21.02 54.53 35.84
CA ILE A 432 21.29 55.33 37.05
C ILE A 432 22.73 55.88 37.04
N THR A 433 23.70 55.15 36.49
CA THR A 433 25.11 55.60 36.42
C THR A 433 25.30 56.72 35.39
N ILE A 434 24.61 56.65 34.24
CA ILE A 434 24.65 57.67 33.18
C ILE A 434 23.86 58.93 33.58
N GLY A 435 22.79 58.77 34.37
CA GLY A 435 22.04 59.89 34.97
C GLY A 435 22.84 60.68 36.03
N VAL A 436 23.73 60.02 36.77
CA VAL A 436 24.63 60.66 37.75
C VAL A 436 25.84 61.34 37.10
N LEU A 437 26.26 60.89 35.90
CA LEU A 437 27.33 61.53 35.12
C LEU A 437 26.88 62.79 34.35
N HIS A 438 25.58 62.96 34.09
CA HIS A 438 25.03 64.16 33.45
C HIS A 438 24.75 65.34 34.41
N SER A 439 24.90 65.17 35.73
CA SER A 439 24.63 66.23 36.72
C SER A 439 25.89 66.90 37.31
N GLN A 440 27.07 66.73 36.71
CA GLN A 440 28.35 67.16 37.29
C GLN A 440 29.29 67.96 36.34
N ILE A 441 28.81 68.55 35.24
CA ILE A 441 29.63 69.47 34.43
C ILE A 441 28.91 70.81 34.25
N GLY A 442 29.19 71.72 35.19
CA GLY A 442 28.91 73.14 35.08
C GLY A 442 30.22 73.94 34.95
N TYR A 443 30.19 74.92 34.05
CA TYR A 443 30.99 76.16 34.00
C TYR A 443 32.52 76.12 33.84
N ILE A 444 32.99 76.60 32.66
CA ILE A 444 34.10 77.56 32.59
C ILE A 444 33.67 78.76 31.73
N ASP A 445 33.80 79.93 32.34
CA ASP A 445 33.44 81.28 31.89
C ASP A 445 34.61 81.93 31.14
N ILE A 446 34.35 82.48 29.95
CA ILE A 446 35.33 83.28 29.20
C ILE A 446 34.70 84.66 28.97
N ARG A 447 34.66 85.43 30.06
CA ARG A 447 35.08 86.83 30.11
C ARG A 447 36.58 86.99 29.75
N LYS A 448 37.07 86.26 28.74
CA LYS A 448 38.01 86.88 27.80
C LYS A 448 37.14 87.62 26.79
N VAL A 449 37.33 88.90 26.58
CA VAL A 449 38.23 89.85 27.21
C VAL A 449 37.56 91.12 26.73
N LEU A 450 36.55 91.55 27.49
CA LEU A 450 35.74 92.73 27.22
C LEU A 450 36.60 93.86 26.64
N GLY A 451 36.27 94.28 25.42
CA GLY A 451 36.98 95.33 24.70
C GLY A 451 36.16 95.89 23.55
N ILE A 452 34.98 96.42 23.89
CA ILE A 452 34.10 97.37 23.17
C ILE A 452 34.69 98.01 21.88
N ASN A 453 33.97 97.96 20.75
CA ASN A 453 33.39 99.16 20.08
C ASN A 453 32.69 98.88 18.73
N ASN A 454 31.42 99.34 18.68
CA ASN A 454 30.69 100.08 17.64
C ASN A 454 30.40 99.43 16.26
N PHE A 455 29.14 99.22 15.86
CA PHE A 455 28.06 100.15 15.41
C PHE A 455 28.18 100.53 13.92
N VAL A 456 27.11 100.29 13.14
CA VAL A 456 26.31 101.25 12.32
C VAL A 456 25.34 100.51 11.37
N TYR A 457 24.13 101.08 11.24
CA TYR A 457 22.98 100.75 10.39
C TYR A 457 23.19 101.03 8.88
N GLU A 458 22.42 100.39 7.98
CA GLU A 458 21.49 101.10 7.07
C GLU A 458 20.55 100.18 6.25
N PHE A 459 19.47 100.79 5.77
CA PHE A 459 18.20 100.27 5.22
C PHE A 459 18.20 100.22 3.67
N SER A 460 17.03 99.84 3.09
CA SER A 460 16.56 100.00 1.69
C SER A 460 16.81 98.80 0.74
N ASP A 461 15.88 98.25 -0.07
CA ASP A 461 14.48 98.57 -0.42
C ASP A 461 13.75 97.30 -0.96
N ILE A 462 12.45 97.20 -0.68
CA ILE A 462 11.42 96.34 -1.31
C ILE A 462 10.49 97.28 -2.09
N PRO A 463 10.06 96.99 -3.34
CA PRO A 463 8.66 96.55 -3.61
C PRO A 463 8.53 95.69 -4.89
N ASP A 464 7.48 94.91 -5.22
CA ASP A 464 6.17 94.54 -4.69
C ASP A 464 5.76 93.28 -5.51
N GLY A 465 5.02 92.30 -5.01
CA GLY A 465 3.56 92.40 -5.02
C GLY A 465 2.95 91.00 -4.99
N LYS A 466 2.27 90.73 -3.88
CA LYS A 466 1.56 89.50 -3.56
C LYS A 466 0.38 89.27 -4.50
N PHE A 467 0.21 88.00 -4.88
CA PHE A 467 -0.99 87.22 -4.57
C PHE A 467 -2.28 88.06 -4.42
N LYS A 468 -2.97 88.30 -5.54
CA LYS A 468 -4.37 88.70 -5.50
C LYS A 468 -5.14 88.01 -6.62
N VAL A 469 -5.85 86.96 -6.20
CA VAL A 469 -7.27 86.72 -6.57
C VAL A 469 -7.46 86.23 -8.01
N TRP A 470 -7.70 84.94 -8.23
CA TRP A 470 -9.03 84.34 -8.10
C TRP A 470 -10.13 85.23 -8.69
N LEU A 471 -10.16 85.37 -10.02
CA LEU A 471 -11.37 85.31 -10.85
C LEU A 471 -10.99 85.53 -12.32
N GLU A 472 -11.17 84.47 -13.09
CA GLU A 472 -11.74 84.51 -14.44
C GLU A 472 -11.13 85.46 -15.47
N THR A 473 -10.34 84.88 -16.37
CA THR A 473 -10.55 85.13 -17.79
C THR A 473 -10.67 83.78 -18.49
N ALA A 474 -11.88 83.24 -18.34
CA ALA A 474 -12.41 82.27 -19.27
C ALA A 474 -12.46 82.89 -20.68
N PHE A 475 -12.28 82.05 -21.70
CA PHE A 475 -12.49 82.32 -23.12
C PHE A 475 -11.49 83.26 -23.83
N ASN A 476 -10.48 82.68 -24.48
CA ASN A 476 -10.48 82.57 -25.95
C ASN A 476 -9.27 81.76 -26.43
N GLY A 477 -9.57 80.74 -27.22
CA GLY A 477 -8.63 79.68 -27.60
C GLY A 477 -7.76 79.99 -28.81
N ASN A 478 -6.89 79.03 -29.13
CA ASN A 478 -6.88 78.50 -30.49
C ASN A 478 -6.43 77.04 -30.51
N VAL A 479 -7.18 76.26 -31.29
CA VAL A 479 -7.13 74.81 -31.49
C VAL A 479 -6.31 74.54 -32.75
N ASN A 480 -5.38 73.58 -32.70
CA ASN A 480 -5.10 72.57 -33.76
C ASN A 480 -3.79 71.82 -33.52
N THR A 481 -3.90 70.52 -33.19
CA THR A 481 -3.04 69.36 -33.56
C THR A 481 -3.20 68.17 -32.60
N ALA A 482 -4.42 67.86 -32.16
CA ALA A 482 -4.71 66.68 -31.32
C ALA A 482 -5.90 65.82 -31.81
N ILE A 483 -6.28 65.91 -33.09
CA ILE A 483 -7.44 65.18 -33.63
C ILE A 483 -7.08 64.05 -34.63
N ASP A 484 -5.86 63.99 -35.17
CA ASP A 484 -5.50 62.91 -36.11
C ASP A 484 -4.94 61.62 -35.48
N SER A 485 -4.63 61.62 -34.18
CA SER A 485 -4.07 60.43 -33.50
C SER A 485 -5.08 59.62 -32.67
N ALA A 486 -6.28 60.13 -32.43
CA ALA A 486 -7.27 59.45 -31.59
C ALA A 486 -8.24 58.53 -32.35
N ILE A 487 -8.48 58.76 -33.65
CA ILE A 487 -9.46 57.98 -34.43
C ILE A 487 -8.85 56.69 -35.02
N ILE A 488 -7.53 56.62 -35.24
CA ILE A 488 -6.86 55.42 -35.75
C ILE A 488 -6.62 54.36 -34.65
N VAL A 489 -6.47 54.77 -33.39
CA VAL A 489 -6.21 53.86 -32.25
C VAL A 489 -7.49 53.18 -31.75
N SER A 490 -8.65 53.82 -31.86
CA SER A 490 -9.92 53.25 -31.41
C SER A 490 -10.49 52.18 -32.35
N LEU A 491 -10.23 52.26 -33.66
CA LEU A 491 -10.82 51.35 -34.65
C LEU A 491 -10.02 50.03 -34.80
N VAL A 492 -8.70 50.08 -34.58
CA VAL A 492 -7.83 48.88 -34.62
C VAL A 492 -7.94 48.07 -33.31
N GLY A 493 -8.17 48.73 -32.17
CA GLY A 493 -8.33 48.07 -30.88
C GLY A 493 -9.63 47.28 -30.72
N THR A 494 -10.73 47.73 -31.33
CA THR A 494 -12.03 47.04 -31.25
C THR A 494 -12.12 45.84 -32.20
N VAL A 495 -11.50 45.89 -33.38
CA VAL A 495 -11.41 44.75 -34.30
C VAL A 495 -10.47 43.66 -33.76
N GLY A 496 -9.41 44.04 -33.05
CA GLY A 496 -8.49 43.10 -32.37
C GLY A 496 -9.10 42.35 -31.19
N LEU A 497 -9.99 43.00 -30.42
CA LEU A 497 -10.68 42.38 -29.29
C LEU A 497 -11.64 41.26 -29.76
N ILE A 498 -12.38 41.50 -30.85
CA ILE A 498 -13.36 40.55 -31.40
C ILE A 498 -12.67 39.33 -32.03
N LEU A 499 -11.50 39.50 -32.65
CA LEU A 499 -10.71 38.39 -33.21
C LEU A 499 -10.04 37.53 -32.11
N ALA A 500 -9.53 38.14 -31.04
CA ALA A 500 -8.87 37.44 -29.94
C ALA A 500 -9.84 36.58 -29.11
N GLU A 501 -11.07 37.07 -28.89
CA GLU A 501 -12.13 36.30 -28.23
C GLU A 501 -12.62 35.13 -29.10
N ALA A 502 -12.73 35.32 -30.42
CA ALA A 502 -13.13 34.26 -31.35
C ALA A 502 -12.08 33.13 -31.45
N ILE A 503 -10.78 33.45 -31.43
CA ILE A 503 -9.69 32.47 -31.45
C ILE A 503 -9.56 31.75 -30.09
N GLY A 504 -9.77 32.47 -28.98
CA GLY A 504 -9.77 31.90 -27.63
C GLY A 504 -10.90 30.89 -27.39
N MET A 505 -12.11 31.16 -27.91
CA MET A 505 -13.23 30.22 -27.86
C MET A 505 -13.05 29.01 -28.79
N ALA A 506 -12.38 29.17 -29.94
CA ALA A 506 -12.08 28.07 -30.85
C ALA A 506 -11.04 27.08 -30.29
N LEU A 507 -10.09 27.56 -29.48
CA LEU A 507 -9.03 26.72 -28.88
C LEU A 507 -9.44 26.08 -27.54
N ALA A 508 -10.44 26.61 -26.85
CA ALA A 508 -10.96 26.05 -25.59
C ALA A 508 -11.66 24.68 -25.76
N ASN A 509 -12.04 24.29 -26.97
CA ASN A 509 -12.66 22.99 -27.25
C ASN A 509 -11.66 21.84 -27.43
N ILE A 510 -10.34 22.08 -27.40
CA ILE A 510 -9.33 21.05 -27.74
C ILE A 510 -8.44 20.61 -26.54
N VAL A 511 -8.39 21.33 -25.41
CA VAL A 511 -7.49 20.94 -24.30
C VAL A 511 -8.15 21.06 -22.91
N SER A 512 -7.98 20.01 -22.11
CA SER A 512 -8.56 19.79 -20.77
C SER A 512 -8.48 20.97 -19.79
N LYS A 513 -9.55 21.18 -19.03
CA LYS A 513 -9.87 22.31 -18.12
C LYS A 513 -8.83 22.72 -17.04
N ALA A 514 -7.70 22.04 -16.89
CA ALA A 514 -6.64 22.45 -15.94
C ALA A 514 -5.57 23.35 -16.56
N SER A 515 -5.31 23.25 -17.88
CA SER A 515 -4.30 24.08 -18.55
C SER A 515 -4.81 25.49 -18.90
N ALA A 516 -6.11 25.66 -19.10
CA ALA A 516 -6.73 26.93 -19.47
C ALA A 516 -6.60 28.01 -18.36
N LEU A 517 -6.68 27.61 -17.09
CA LEU A 517 -6.53 28.53 -15.95
C LEU A 517 -5.10 29.09 -15.87
N THR A 518 -4.12 28.24 -16.17
CA THR A 518 -2.69 28.57 -16.08
C THR A 518 -2.27 29.50 -17.21
N VAL A 519 -2.77 29.27 -18.43
CA VAL A 519 -2.50 30.17 -19.58
C VAL A 519 -3.24 31.51 -19.42
N GLY A 520 -4.46 31.50 -18.89
CA GLY A 520 -5.22 32.72 -18.60
C GLY A 520 -4.58 33.60 -17.51
N LEU A 521 -4.05 32.98 -16.45
CA LEU A 521 -3.33 33.70 -15.38
C LEU A 521 -1.98 34.25 -15.84
N CYS A 522 -1.23 33.51 -16.66
CA CYS A 522 0.01 34.01 -17.27
C CYS A 522 -0.27 35.16 -18.25
N GLY A 523 -1.36 35.10 -19.01
CA GLY A 523 -1.79 36.20 -19.89
C GLY A 523 -2.17 37.47 -19.13
N LEU A 524 -2.86 37.33 -17.99
CA LEU A 524 -3.21 38.46 -17.11
C LEU A 524 -1.98 39.09 -16.45
N LEU A 525 -1.00 38.28 -16.02
CA LEU A 525 0.28 38.75 -15.49
C LEU A 525 1.10 39.47 -16.56
N PHE A 526 1.07 38.98 -17.80
CA PHE A 526 1.75 39.60 -18.94
C PHE A 526 1.09 40.92 -19.36
N TRP A 527 -0.25 40.99 -19.36
CA TRP A 527 -1.01 42.24 -19.57
C TRP A 527 -0.68 43.27 -18.48
N PHE A 528 -0.62 42.84 -17.22
CA PHE A 528 -0.31 43.72 -16.09
C PHE A 528 1.12 44.26 -16.16
N LEU A 529 2.09 43.44 -16.58
CA LEU A 529 3.48 43.87 -16.83
C LEU A 529 3.60 44.80 -18.04
N PHE A 530 2.80 44.60 -19.10
CA PHE A 530 2.75 45.48 -20.26
C PHE A 530 2.16 46.87 -19.92
N LEU A 531 1.14 46.93 -19.07
CA LEU A 531 0.57 48.19 -18.57
C LEU A 531 1.57 48.99 -17.71
N ILE A 532 2.43 48.31 -16.96
CA ILE A 532 3.47 48.96 -16.14
C ILE A 532 4.58 49.58 -17.03
N GLN A 533 4.91 48.95 -18.17
CA GLN A 533 5.92 49.47 -19.11
C GLN A 533 5.42 50.60 -20.03
N ALA A 534 4.11 50.74 -20.22
CA ALA A 534 3.54 51.80 -21.07
C ALA A 534 3.64 53.22 -20.46
N GLN A 535 4.12 53.36 -19.21
CA GLN A 535 4.25 54.66 -18.54
C GLN A 535 5.67 55.26 -18.57
N THR A 536 6.67 54.58 -19.13
CA THR A 536 8.06 55.08 -19.12
C THR A 536 8.60 55.24 -20.54
N GLU A 537 8.65 56.47 -21.02
CA GLU A 537 9.44 56.85 -22.19
C GLU A 537 10.94 56.81 -21.84
N LEU A 538 11.66 55.77 -22.26
CA LEU A 538 12.90 55.86 -23.07
C LEU A 538 13.68 54.52 -23.12
N SER A 539 13.72 53.95 -24.33
CA SER A 539 14.92 53.49 -25.04
C SER A 539 16.07 52.79 -24.28
N SER A 540 16.04 51.46 -24.26
CA SER A 540 17.04 50.70 -25.02
C SER A 540 16.45 49.36 -25.45
N SER A 541 15.93 49.32 -26.67
CA SER A 541 15.21 48.19 -27.28
C SER A 541 15.96 46.85 -27.21
N GLY A 542 17.27 46.87 -27.00
CA GLY A 542 18.12 45.67 -26.88
C GLY A 542 17.98 44.89 -25.56
N SER A 543 17.75 45.55 -24.42
CA SER A 543 17.68 44.86 -23.11
C SER A 543 16.37 44.07 -22.94
N VAL A 544 15.27 44.65 -23.42
CA VAL A 544 13.95 43.99 -23.49
C VAL A 544 13.99 42.81 -24.45
N LEU A 545 14.66 42.93 -25.61
CA LEU A 545 14.82 41.83 -26.55
C LEU A 545 15.65 40.68 -25.97
N ILE A 546 16.73 40.95 -25.23
CA ILE A 546 17.55 39.90 -24.62
C ILE A 546 16.78 39.16 -23.52
N LEU A 547 16.03 39.88 -22.66
CA LEU A 547 15.19 39.27 -21.64
C LEU A 547 14.03 38.47 -22.24
N LEU A 548 13.35 39.00 -23.26
CA LEU A 548 12.33 38.26 -24.00
C LEU A 548 12.91 37.04 -24.74
N SER A 549 14.14 37.13 -25.22
CA SER A 549 14.83 36.01 -25.88
C SER A 549 15.20 34.93 -24.89
N ILE A 550 15.75 35.28 -23.72
CA ILE A 550 16.12 34.31 -22.68
C ILE A 550 14.86 33.66 -22.06
N ALA A 551 13.82 34.45 -21.78
CA ALA A 551 12.55 33.95 -21.28
C ALA A 551 11.84 33.08 -22.34
N GLY A 552 11.83 33.53 -23.60
CA GLY A 552 11.30 32.77 -24.72
C GLY A 552 12.06 31.46 -24.95
N LEU A 553 13.38 31.45 -24.79
CA LEU A 553 14.21 30.26 -24.90
C LEU A 553 13.98 29.31 -23.72
N GLY A 554 13.78 29.82 -22.51
CA GLY A 554 13.39 29.04 -21.33
C GLY A 554 12.00 28.40 -21.47
N VAL A 555 11.01 29.17 -21.95
CA VAL A 555 9.67 28.65 -22.26
C VAL A 555 9.71 27.65 -23.41
N TYR A 556 10.50 27.91 -24.45
CA TYR A 556 10.69 27.00 -25.58
C TYR A 556 11.35 25.68 -25.15
N VAL A 557 12.41 25.73 -24.35
CA VAL A 557 13.06 24.53 -23.80
C VAL A 557 12.12 23.78 -22.86
N GLY A 558 11.35 24.47 -22.01
CA GLY A 558 10.33 23.86 -21.15
C GLY A 558 9.19 23.21 -21.95
N TRP A 559 8.69 23.89 -22.98
CA TRP A 559 7.65 23.36 -23.89
C TRP A 559 8.17 22.17 -24.71
N GLN A 560 9.40 22.23 -25.23
CA GLN A 560 10.06 21.11 -25.92
C GLN A 560 10.34 19.92 -24.99
N ALA A 561 10.69 20.17 -23.73
CA ALA A 561 10.88 19.15 -22.71
C ALA A 561 9.54 18.45 -22.36
N ILE A 562 8.44 19.20 -22.31
CA ILE A 562 7.08 18.64 -22.14
C ILE A 562 6.65 17.84 -23.38
N ASN A 563 7.01 18.30 -24.58
CA ASN A 563 6.69 17.65 -25.85
C ASN A 563 7.66 16.50 -26.24
N ARG A 564 8.48 16.02 -25.31
CA ARG A 564 9.31 14.80 -25.42
C ARG A 564 10.26 14.76 -26.62
N ASN A 565 10.97 15.85 -26.90
CA ASN A 565 12.04 15.85 -27.90
C ASN A 565 13.33 15.25 -27.30
N GLU A 566 13.87 14.18 -27.92
CA GLU A 566 15.01 13.38 -27.41
C GLU A 566 16.26 14.23 -27.12
N LYS A 567 16.44 15.33 -27.85
CA LYS A 567 17.56 16.26 -27.68
C LYS A 567 17.64 16.91 -26.28
N TYR A 568 16.53 16.97 -25.54
CA TYR A 568 16.44 17.57 -24.20
C TYR A 568 16.22 16.54 -23.08
N ALA A 569 16.44 15.24 -23.36
CA ALA A 569 16.29 14.16 -22.40
C ALA A 569 17.14 14.36 -21.12
N PHE A 570 18.31 15.00 -21.24
CA PHE A 570 19.16 15.34 -20.08
C PHE A 570 18.44 16.27 -19.08
N VAL A 571 17.67 17.26 -19.55
CA VAL A 571 16.94 18.20 -18.67
C VAL A 571 15.80 17.48 -17.96
N VAL A 572 15.08 16.61 -18.66
CA VAL A 572 14.01 15.78 -18.09
C VAL A 572 14.60 14.81 -17.06
N ASN A 573 15.70 14.14 -17.38
CA ASN A 573 16.36 13.19 -16.49
C ASN A 573 16.99 13.87 -15.28
N ALA A 574 17.60 15.05 -15.42
CA ALA A 574 18.14 15.82 -14.31
C ALA A 574 17.05 16.35 -13.38
N ALA A 575 15.92 16.81 -13.93
CA ALA A 575 14.76 17.22 -13.15
C ALA A 575 14.12 16.03 -12.41
N VAL A 576 13.93 14.88 -13.08
CA VAL A 576 13.41 13.64 -12.47
C VAL A 576 14.38 13.13 -11.40
N ALA A 577 15.70 13.14 -11.65
CA ALA A 577 16.71 12.73 -10.70
C ALA A 577 16.73 13.64 -9.46
N ALA A 578 16.70 14.97 -9.65
CA ALA A 578 16.61 15.93 -8.55
C ALA A 578 15.29 15.75 -7.76
N ILE A 579 14.18 15.45 -8.42
CA ILE A 579 12.89 15.17 -7.75
C ILE A 579 12.96 13.84 -6.98
N SER A 580 13.52 12.78 -7.56
CA SER A 580 13.67 11.47 -6.91
C SER A 580 14.60 11.50 -5.70
N PHE A 581 15.64 12.34 -5.73
CA PHE A 581 16.59 12.50 -4.63
C PHE A 581 15.99 13.26 -3.44
N TRP A 582 15.08 14.22 -3.69
CA TRP A 582 14.45 15.04 -2.65
C TRP A 582 13.07 14.53 -2.20
N MET A 583 12.40 13.66 -2.97
CA MET A 583 11.01 13.27 -2.72
C MET A 583 10.84 11.75 -2.70
N LYS A 584 10.32 11.22 -1.58
CA LYS A 584 10.05 9.79 -1.34
C LYS A 584 8.97 9.26 -2.30
N GLY A 585 9.35 8.94 -3.54
CA GLY A 585 8.58 8.12 -4.47
C GLY A 585 8.53 6.66 -4.01
N THR A 586 7.80 5.81 -4.73
CA THR A 586 7.88 4.37 -4.44
C THR A 586 9.30 3.90 -4.75
N SER A 587 9.97 3.26 -3.80
CA SER A 587 11.33 2.75 -3.97
C SER A 587 11.37 1.24 -3.78
N PHE A 588 11.97 0.54 -4.73
CA PHE A 588 12.37 -0.87 -4.69
C PHE A 588 13.89 -0.99 -4.69
N ARG A 589 14.61 0.05 -4.23
CA ARG A 589 16.07 0.07 -4.29
C ARG A 589 16.68 -1.11 -3.54
N GLY A 590 17.54 -1.88 -4.19
CA GLY A 590 18.17 -3.06 -3.59
C GLY A 590 17.20 -4.22 -3.27
N ALA A 591 15.93 -4.12 -3.66
CA ALA A 591 14.95 -5.17 -3.39
C ALA A 591 15.17 -6.40 -4.28
N ASN A 592 14.82 -7.58 -3.79
CA ASN A 592 14.78 -8.79 -4.59
C ASN A 592 13.38 -8.99 -5.19
N LEU A 593 13.21 -8.68 -6.47
CA LEU A 593 11.98 -8.80 -7.25
C LEU A 593 11.99 -10.03 -8.17
N THR A 594 12.79 -11.05 -7.83
CA THR A 594 12.86 -12.29 -8.61
C THR A 594 11.45 -12.88 -8.78
N ASP A 595 11.04 -13.19 -10.01
CA ASP A 595 9.70 -13.74 -10.33
C ASP A 595 8.50 -12.85 -9.91
N ALA A 596 8.73 -11.57 -9.56
CA ALA A 596 7.64 -10.65 -9.22
C ALA A 596 6.82 -10.25 -10.46
N ASN A 597 5.54 -9.93 -10.25
CA ASN A 597 4.61 -9.61 -11.33
C ASN A 597 4.20 -8.13 -11.32
N PHE A 598 4.64 -7.32 -12.28
CA PHE A 598 4.22 -5.92 -12.49
C PHE A 598 3.27 -5.75 -13.69
N SER A 599 2.59 -6.82 -14.13
CA SER A 599 1.70 -6.74 -15.28
C SER A 599 0.63 -5.66 -15.09
N GLU A 600 0.47 -4.79 -16.10
CA GLU A 600 -0.43 -3.63 -16.10
C GLU A 600 -0.23 -2.59 -14.97
N ALA A 601 0.83 -2.69 -14.19
CA ALA A 601 1.13 -1.73 -13.13
C ALA A 601 1.51 -0.35 -13.70
N LYS A 602 1.19 0.71 -12.97
CA LYS A 602 1.66 2.08 -13.26
C LYS A 602 2.88 2.37 -12.40
N VAL A 603 4.04 2.58 -13.02
CA VAL A 603 5.34 2.66 -12.32
C VAL A 603 6.08 3.98 -12.61
N LYS A 604 5.35 5.10 -12.55
CA LYS A 604 5.87 6.43 -12.83
C LYS A 604 6.86 6.92 -11.76
N GLY A 605 8.10 7.18 -12.13
CA GLY A 605 9.09 7.75 -11.19
C GLY A 605 9.37 6.83 -10.01
N VAL A 606 9.26 5.52 -10.23
CA VAL A 606 9.61 4.48 -9.26
C VAL A 606 11.12 4.22 -9.34
N ASP A 607 11.76 4.00 -8.20
CA ASP A 607 13.18 3.67 -8.12
C ASP A 607 13.39 2.15 -8.03
N PHE A 608 14.00 1.57 -9.06
CA PHE A 608 14.43 0.17 -9.15
C PHE A 608 15.96 0.02 -9.13
N SER A 609 16.70 1.06 -8.70
CA SER A 609 18.16 1.01 -8.66
C SER A 609 18.64 -0.14 -7.79
N ASP A 610 19.67 -0.85 -8.24
CA ASP A 610 20.26 -1.99 -7.52
C ASP A 610 19.27 -3.15 -7.24
N ALA A 611 18.04 -3.10 -7.76
CA ALA A 611 17.04 -4.15 -7.57
C ALA A 611 17.36 -5.38 -8.43
N ASN A 612 17.14 -6.57 -7.89
CA ASN A 612 17.20 -7.79 -8.67
C ASN A 612 15.87 -8.00 -9.42
N LEU A 613 15.90 -7.86 -10.74
CA LEU A 613 14.73 -7.94 -11.63
C LEU A 613 14.65 -9.26 -12.42
N THR A 614 15.34 -10.32 -11.96
CA THR A 614 15.37 -11.62 -12.64
C THR A 614 13.95 -12.18 -12.76
N ARG A 615 13.53 -12.49 -13.99
CA ARG A 615 12.22 -13.04 -14.36
C ARG A 615 11.03 -12.22 -13.87
N THR A 616 11.23 -10.93 -13.58
CA THR A 616 10.13 -10.01 -13.28
C THR A 616 9.26 -9.79 -14.52
N SER A 617 7.95 -9.96 -14.40
CA SER A 617 7.00 -9.67 -15.50
C SER A 617 6.69 -8.18 -15.58
N TRP A 618 6.81 -7.61 -16.77
CA TRP A 618 6.49 -6.21 -17.08
C TRP A 618 5.34 -6.05 -18.08
N PHE A 619 4.60 -7.12 -18.34
CA PHE A 619 3.60 -7.16 -19.41
C PHE A 619 2.58 -6.04 -19.27
N HIS A 620 2.46 -5.18 -20.29
CA HIS A 620 1.59 -4.00 -20.30
C HIS A 620 1.81 -2.99 -19.14
N ALA A 621 2.96 -3.02 -18.46
CA ALA A 621 3.31 -2.01 -17.48
C ALA A 621 3.35 -0.61 -18.12
N LYS A 622 2.84 0.39 -17.39
CA LYS A 622 2.61 1.75 -17.88
C LYS A 622 3.61 2.70 -17.25
N GLU A 623 4.13 3.63 -18.06
CA GLU A 623 5.01 4.71 -17.65
C GLU A 623 6.36 4.22 -17.06
N LEU A 624 6.78 3.00 -17.42
CA LEU A 624 8.08 2.43 -17.05
C LEU A 624 9.24 3.24 -17.62
N GLU A 625 9.03 3.99 -18.70
CA GLU A 625 10.04 4.87 -19.26
C GLU A 625 10.45 6.02 -18.32
N LEU A 626 9.63 6.31 -17.32
CA LEU A 626 9.86 7.34 -16.31
C LEU A 626 10.43 6.78 -15.00
N ALA A 627 10.65 5.47 -14.91
CA ALA A 627 11.25 4.84 -13.74
C ALA A 627 12.77 5.02 -13.72
N HIS A 628 13.34 5.11 -12.52
CA HIS A 628 14.79 5.08 -12.33
C HIS A 628 15.23 3.62 -12.24
N VAL A 629 15.82 3.10 -13.33
CA VAL A 629 16.09 1.67 -13.50
C VAL A 629 17.55 1.27 -13.27
N GLY A 630 18.39 2.20 -12.85
CA GLY A 630 19.83 1.97 -12.64
C GLY A 630 20.54 1.38 -13.87
N GLU A 631 21.48 0.46 -13.63
CA GLU A 631 22.20 -0.29 -14.66
C GLU A 631 21.49 -1.61 -15.05
N SER A 632 20.19 -1.77 -14.76
CA SER A 632 19.43 -2.96 -15.15
C SER A 632 19.16 -3.04 -16.66
N TYR A 633 18.69 -4.21 -17.13
CA TYR A 633 18.31 -4.44 -18.53
C TYR A 633 17.24 -3.45 -19.04
N LEU A 634 16.45 -2.84 -18.15
CA LEU A 634 15.42 -1.86 -18.50
C LEU A 634 15.97 -0.52 -19.00
N LYS A 635 17.29 -0.30 -18.93
CA LYS A 635 17.95 0.87 -19.53
C LYS A 635 17.79 0.88 -21.06
N SER A 636 17.76 -0.29 -21.69
CA SER A 636 17.60 -0.43 -23.14
C SER A 636 16.14 -0.18 -23.57
N PRO A 637 15.87 0.80 -24.47
CA PRO A 637 14.54 1.00 -25.02
C PRO A 637 13.99 -0.23 -25.78
N GLN A 638 14.87 -0.99 -26.45
CA GLN A 638 14.49 -2.20 -27.18
C GLN A 638 14.01 -3.29 -26.22
N ILE A 639 14.75 -3.53 -25.12
CA ILE A 639 14.36 -4.51 -24.09
C ILE A 639 13.06 -4.09 -23.42
N ARG A 640 12.88 -2.81 -23.08
CA ARG A 640 11.60 -2.31 -22.52
C ARG A 640 10.41 -2.60 -23.42
N GLN A 641 10.55 -2.38 -24.73
CA GLN A 641 9.47 -2.68 -25.67
C GLN A 641 9.18 -4.19 -25.72
N LEU A 642 10.21 -5.03 -25.71
CA LEU A 642 10.08 -6.48 -25.70
C LEU A 642 9.31 -6.97 -24.47
N VAL A 643 9.74 -6.60 -23.25
CA VAL A 643 9.12 -7.10 -22.00
C VAL A 643 7.74 -6.49 -21.71
N ILE A 644 7.44 -5.28 -22.21
CA ILE A 644 6.13 -4.64 -22.01
C ILE A 644 5.12 -5.14 -23.04
N LYS A 645 5.51 -5.21 -24.31
CA LYS A 645 4.56 -5.49 -25.41
C LYS A 645 4.53 -6.95 -25.84
N ARG A 646 5.53 -7.76 -25.47
CA ARG A 646 5.73 -9.13 -25.94
C ARG A 646 5.78 -9.27 -27.47
N LEU A 647 6.31 -8.23 -28.15
CA LEU A 647 6.45 -8.20 -29.60
C LEU A 647 7.93 -8.19 -29.98
N GLY A 648 8.47 -9.35 -30.37
CA GLY A 648 9.83 -9.52 -30.84
C GLY A 648 9.95 -10.08 -32.27
N GLN A 649 8.84 -10.29 -32.98
CA GLN A 649 8.84 -10.82 -34.34
C GLN A 649 9.78 -10.05 -35.28
N GLY A 650 10.67 -10.78 -35.95
CA GLY A 650 11.65 -10.26 -36.92
C GLY A 650 12.66 -9.27 -36.34
N LYS A 651 12.79 -9.16 -35.02
CA LYS A 651 13.71 -8.23 -34.37
C LYS A 651 15.10 -8.83 -34.24
N ASN A 652 16.10 -7.95 -34.29
CA ASN A 652 17.49 -8.30 -34.03
C ASN A 652 17.82 -8.00 -32.55
N PHE A 653 18.27 -9.02 -31.84
CA PHE A 653 18.77 -8.99 -30.46
C PHE A 653 20.21 -9.51 -30.35
N ASP A 654 20.93 -9.54 -31.47
CA ASP A 654 22.31 -10.03 -31.55
C ASP A 654 23.23 -9.28 -30.57
N ASP A 655 24.17 -10.01 -29.96
CA ASP A 655 25.16 -9.53 -28.99
C ASP A 655 24.57 -8.84 -27.72
N LEU A 656 23.25 -8.92 -27.50
CA LEU A 656 22.62 -8.37 -26.30
C LEU A 656 22.68 -9.33 -25.12
N SER A 657 22.76 -8.77 -23.91
CA SER A 657 22.49 -9.51 -22.68
C SER A 657 21.00 -9.46 -22.38
N LEU A 658 20.32 -10.58 -22.62
CA LEU A 658 18.91 -10.83 -22.29
C LEU A 658 18.74 -11.69 -21.03
N ARG A 659 19.84 -11.90 -20.30
CA ARG A 659 19.92 -12.73 -19.10
C ARG A 659 18.84 -12.42 -18.07
N GLY A 660 18.14 -13.46 -17.64
CA GLY A 660 17.15 -13.38 -16.57
C GLY A 660 15.92 -12.56 -16.91
N LEU A 661 15.56 -12.40 -18.19
CA LEU A 661 14.30 -11.75 -18.57
C LEU A 661 13.10 -12.70 -18.36
N ASN A 662 11.92 -12.11 -18.23
CA ASN A 662 10.66 -12.84 -18.40
C ASN A 662 10.12 -12.57 -19.81
N LEU A 663 10.28 -13.55 -20.68
CA LEU A 663 9.83 -13.58 -22.07
C LEU A 663 8.81 -14.70 -22.30
N SER A 664 8.07 -15.11 -21.26
CA SER A 664 7.03 -16.13 -21.42
C SER A 664 5.92 -15.62 -22.35
N GLU A 665 5.41 -16.52 -23.20
CA GLU A 665 4.36 -16.25 -24.20
C GLU A 665 4.71 -15.12 -25.20
N VAL A 666 5.99 -14.80 -25.37
CA VAL A 666 6.42 -13.77 -26.32
C VAL A 666 6.43 -14.33 -27.75
N ASP A 667 5.98 -13.51 -28.70
CA ASP A 667 6.17 -13.77 -30.12
C ASP A 667 7.57 -13.30 -30.57
N LEU A 668 8.44 -14.27 -30.84
CA LEU A 668 9.83 -14.12 -31.30
C LEU A 668 10.05 -14.76 -32.68
N VAL A 669 8.98 -14.89 -33.49
CA VAL A 669 9.07 -15.48 -34.83
C VAL A 669 10.11 -14.72 -35.68
N ASP A 670 11.01 -15.45 -36.35
CA ASP A 670 12.10 -14.89 -37.18
C ASP A 670 13.05 -13.92 -36.44
N ALA A 671 13.07 -13.90 -35.10
CA ALA A 671 13.98 -13.06 -34.33
C ALA A 671 15.43 -13.57 -34.40
N SER A 672 16.39 -12.66 -34.27
CA SER A 672 17.82 -12.97 -34.29
C SER A 672 18.43 -12.83 -32.90
N PHE A 673 19.15 -13.86 -32.44
CA PHE A 673 19.81 -13.94 -31.13
C PHE A 673 21.29 -14.36 -31.27
N ILE A 674 21.95 -13.91 -32.33
CA ILE A 674 23.34 -14.30 -32.62
C ILE A 674 24.26 -13.73 -31.53
N GLY A 675 25.01 -14.58 -30.83
CA GLY A 675 25.89 -14.16 -29.72
C GLY A 675 25.16 -13.63 -28.47
N THR A 676 23.84 -13.78 -28.39
CA THR A 676 23.03 -13.26 -27.27
C THR A 676 23.17 -14.13 -26.01
N ASP A 677 23.23 -13.50 -24.84
CA ASP A 677 23.09 -14.21 -23.55
C ASP A 677 21.60 -14.27 -23.11
N LEU A 678 20.98 -15.45 -23.24
CA LEU A 678 19.62 -15.76 -22.79
C LEU A 678 19.60 -16.58 -21.48
N SER A 679 20.72 -16.68 -20.77
CA SER A 679 20.80 -17.51 -19.56
C SER A 679 19.79 -17.06 -18.49
N TYR A 680 19.24 -17.98 -17.70
CA TYR A 680 18.25 -17.73 -16.62
C TYR A 680 16.92 -17.13 -17.10
N THR A 681 16.71 -16.99 -18.40
CA THR A 681 15.52 -16.37 -19.00
C THR A 681 14.33 -17.34 -18.94
N ASN A 682 13.15 -16.79 -18.68
CA ASN A 682 11.90 -17.53 -18.84
C ASN A 682 11.35 -17.33 -20.26
N LEU A 683 11.34 -18.38 -21.07
CA LEU A 683 10.78 -18.44 -22.43
C LEU A 683 9.63 -19.46 -22.51
N GLN A 684 8.96 -19.75 -21.39
CA GLN A 684 7.82 -20.67 -21.37
C GLN A 684 6.75 -20.23 -22.36
N ASP A 685 6.25 -21.17 -23.16
CA ASP A 685 5.22 -20.96 -24.18
C ASP A 685 5.57 -19.85 -25.21
N ALA A 686 6.84 -19.47 -25.36
CA ALA A 686 7.28 -18.48 -26.34
C ALA A 686 7.30 -19.07 -27.75
N ASN A 687 7.01 -18.25 -28.76
CA ASN A 687 7.10 -18.66 -30.16
C ASN A 687 8.44 -18.21 -30.76
N LEU A 688 9.38 -19.14 -30.93
CA LEU A 688 10.71 -18.96 -31.52
C LEU A 688 10.79 -19.55 -32.94
N SER A 689 9.65 -19.70 -33.64
CA SER A 689 9.65 -20.28 -34.98
C SER A 689 10.53 -19.45 -35.93
N GLY A 690 11.42 -20.09 -36.67
CA GLY A 690 12.35 -19.40 -37.58
C GLY A 690 13.45 -18.56 -36.90
N ALA A 691 13.53 -18.55 -35.57
CA ALA A 691 14.50 -17.72 -34.85
C ALA A 691 15.95 -18.19 -35.10
N LYS A 692 16.90 -17.25 -35.09
CA LYS A 692 18.33 -17.53 -35.22
C LYS A 692 18.99 -17.61 -33.85
N LEU A 693 19.27 -18.82 -33.40
CA LEU A 693 19.99 -19.13 -32.18
C LEU A 693 21.40 -19.60 -32.58
N ILE A 694 22.32 -18.66 -32.78
CA ILE A 694 23.70 -18.93 -33.21
C ILE A 694 24.64 -18.36 -32.15
N GLU A 695 25.54 -19.17 -31.59
CA GLU A 695 26.42 -18.77 -30.47
C GLU A 695 25.65 -18.26 -29.23
N THR A 696 24.37 -18.62 -29.12
CA THR A 696 23.46 -18.14 -28.07
C THR A 696 23.68 -18.90 -26.75
N GLN A 697 23.72 -18.18 -25.62
CA GLN A 697 23.84 -18.81 -24.30
C GLN A 697 22.45 -19.12 -23.71
N LEU A 698 22.18 -20.39 -23.41
CA LEU A 698 20.87 -20.86 -22.92
C LEU A 698 20.96 -21.57 -21.56
N GLU A 699 21.99 -21.26 -20.76
CA GLU A 699 22.20 -21.85 -19.44
C GLU A 699 21.04 -21.51 -18.49
N GLN A 700 20.42 -22.51 -17.85
CA GLN A 700 19.28 -22.33 -16.95
C GLN A 700 18.07 -21.60 -17.58
N THR A 701 17.97 -21.60 -18.90
CA THR A 701 16.82 -21.05 -19.62
C THR A 701 15.64 -22.01 -19.55
N ASP A 702 14.44 -21.47 -19.37
CA ASP A 702 13.20 -22.23 -19.32
C ASP A 702 12.46 -22.14 -20.66
N LEU A 703 12.53 -23.19 -21.49
CA LEU A 703 11.85 -23.29 -22.79
C LEU A 703 10.61 -24.18 -22.72
N THR A 704 10.06 -24.47 -21.53
CA THR A 704 8.91 -25.37 -21.40
C THR A 704 7.74 -24.87 -22.25
N GLY A 705 7.20 -25.73 -23.13
CA GLY A 705 6.08 -25.37 -24.02
C GLY A 705 6.44 -24.43 -25.18
N ALA A 706 7.71 -24.02 -25.35
CA ALA A 706 8.10 -23.11 -26.42
C ALA A 706 8.02 -23.77 -27.81
N CYS A 707 7.74 -22.97 -28.84
CA CYS A 707 7.72 -23.42 -30.23
C CYS A 707 9.05 -23.07 -30.93
N LEU A 708 9.80 -24.06 -31.42
CA LEU A 708 11.11 -23.91 -32.08
C LEU A 708 11.11 -24.32 -33.56
N THR A 709 9.94 -24.53 -34.17
CA THR A 709 9.82 -24.98 -35.55
C THR A 709 10.53 -24.04 -36.53
N GLY A 710 11.46 -24.58 -37.31
CA GLY A 710 12.28 -23.87 -38.29
C GLY A 710 13.39 -22.99 -37.70
N ALA A 711 13.67 -23.08 -36.40
CA ALA A 711 14.77 -22.33 -35.78
C ALA A 711 16.14 -22.78 -36.32
N TYR A 712 17.07 -21.82 -36.41
CA TYR A 712 18.46 -22.07 -36.75
C TYR A 712 19.25 -22.25 -35.45
N ILE A 713 19.85 -23.42 -35.25
CA ILE A 713 20.60 -23.75 -34.03
C ILE A 713 22.05 -24.05 -34.41
N GLN A 714 22.97 -23.24 -33.92
CA GLN A 714 24.41 -23.42 -34.13
C GLN A 714 25.17 -22.95 -32.90
N ASP A 715 26.11 -23.77 -32.40
CA ASP A 715 27.03 -23.41 -31.31
C ASP A 715 26.31 -22.83 -30.06
N CYS A 716 25.07 -23.25 -29.81
CA CYS A 716 24.29 -22.83 -28.65
C CYS A 716 24.78 -23.54 -27.39
N ASN A 717 24.94 -22.80 -26.30
CA ASN A 717 25.30 -23.39 -25.00
C ASN A 717 24.05 -23.87 -24.26
N ILE A 718 23.57 -25.06 -24.63
CA ILE A 718 22.49 -25.77 -23.93
C ILE A 718 23.13 -26.72 -22.92
N THR A 719 22.65 -26.70 -21.68
CA THR A 719 23.18 -27.53 -20.58
C THR A 719 22.08 -28.41 -20.01
N SER A 720 22.43 -29.37 -19.15
CA SER A 720 21.44 -30.19 -18.40
C SER A 720 20.50 -29.37 -17.50
N SER A 721 20.78 -28.08 -17.32
CA SER A 721 19.96 -27.15 -16.55
C SER A 721 18.95 -26.36 -17.39
N THR A 722 19.04 -26.43 -18.72
CA THR A 722 18.07 -25.85 -19.66
C THR A 722 16.83 -26.74 -19.71
N LYS A 723 15.64 -26.16 -19.51
CA LYS A 723 14.39 -26.95 -19.51
C LYS A 723 13.81 -27.00 -20.91
N LEU A 724 13.60 -28.21 -21.43
CA LEU A 724 13.06 -28.46 -22.77
C LEU A 724 11.72 -29.23 -22.72
N ASP A 725 11.12 -29.36 -21.53
CA ASP A 725 9.89 -30.13 -21.34
C ASP A 725 8.75 -29.59 -22.19
N GLY A 726 8.16 -30.43 -23.04
CA GLY A 726 7.02 -30.04 -23.87
C GLY A 726 7.32 -29.00 -24.95
N VAL A 727 8.58 -28.81 -25.34
CA VAL A 727 8.93 -28.01 -26.52
C VAL A 727 8.24 -28.57 -27.77
N GLU A 728 7.58 -27.69 -28.52
CA GLU A 728 6.95 -27.99 -29.80
C GLU A 728 7.92 -27.65 -30.95
N CYS A 729 8.32 -28.64 -31.74
CA CYS A 729 9.27 -28.42 -32.82
C CYS A 729 9.09 -29.45 -33.93
N ASP A 730 8.66 -29.04 -35.12
CA ASP A 730 8.53 -29.97 -36.24
C ASP A 730 9.87 -30.25 -36.94
N TYR A 731 10.72 -29.22 -37.04
CA TYR A 731 12.04 -29.30 -37.66
C TYR A 731 12.94 -28.14 -37.24
N ILE A 732 14.26 -28.25 -37.40
CA ILE A 732 15.25 -27.19 -37.19
C ILE A 732 16.28 -27.14 -38.32
N TYR A 733 17.10 -26.10 -38.34
CA TYR A 733 18.28 -25.98 -39.21
C TYR A 733 19.57 -25.99 -38.38
N ILE A 734 20.50 -26.89 -38.69
CA ILE A 734 21.82 -26.99 -38.07
C ILE A 734 22.94 -26.92 -39.13
N PRO A 735 24.18 -26.53 -38.77
CA PRO A 735 25.30 -26.52 -39.70
C PRO A 735 25.64 -27.92 -40.21
N SER A 736 25.88 -28.06 -41.52
CA SER A 736 26.46 -29.27 -42.09
C SER A 736 27.93 -29.38 -41.72
N VAL A 737 28.34 -30.51 -41.13
CA VAL A 737 29.76 -30.82 -40.89
C VAL A 737 30.39 -31.27 -42.21
N THR A 738 30.68 -30.33 -43.13
CA THR A 738 31.59 -30.57 -44.26
C THR A 738 32.64 -29.46 -44.33
N PRO A 739 33.93 -29.77 -44.59
CA PRO A 739 35.04 -28.83 -44.39
C PRO A 739 35.02 -27.56 -45.26
N ASP A 740 34.24 -27.53 -46.34
CA ASP A 740 34.42 -26.55 -47.42
C ASP A 740 33.18 -25.69 -47.75
N ASN A 741 32.04 -25.82 -47.05
CA ASN A 741 30.91 -24.88 -47.18
C ASN A 741 29.92 -24.96 -46.00
N LEU A 742 29.65 -23.81 -45.35
CA LEU A 742 28.55 -23.65 -44.38
C LEU A 742 27.20 -23.70 -45.11
N ASN A 743 26.69 -24.90 -45.38
CA ASN A 743 25.29 -25.11 -45.75
C ASN A 743 24.49 -25.53 -44.51
N LEU A 744 23.30 -24.96 -44.35
CA LEU A 744 22.36 -25.32 -43.29
C LEU A 744 21.55 -26.55 -43.71
N CYS A 745 21.52 -27.58 -42.87
CA CYS A 745 20.76 -28.81 -43.08
C CYS A 745 19.50 -28.81 -42.20
N ARG A 746 18.36 -29.18 -42.78
CA ARG A 746 17.12 -29.42 -42.02
C ARG A 746 17.24 -30.72 -41.23
N GLN A 747 16.75 -30.75 -39.99
CA GLN A 747 16.54 -31.96 -39.21
C GLN A 747 15.07 -32.04 -38.76
N PRO A 748 14.39 -33.19 -38.93
CA PRO A 748 14.83 -34.39 -39.65
C PRO A 748 15.16 -34.10 -41.14
N GLU A 749 16.05 -34.89 -41.75
CA GLU A 749 16.52 -34.63 -43.13
C GLU A 749 15.40 -34.85 -44.18
N ASP A 750 14.49 -35.80 -43.94
CA ASP A 750 13.32 -36.01 -44.79
C ASP A 750 12.26 -34.93 -44.54
N TYR A 751 11.87 -34.21 -45.60
CA TYR A 751 10.84 -33.17 -45.56
C TYR A 751 9.43 -33.71 -45.24
N GLY A 752 9.21 -35.02 -45.36
CA GLY A 752 7.99 -35.70 -44.92
C GLY A 752 7.96 -36.05 -43.44
N GLU A 753 9.10 -35.98 -42.74
CA GLU A 753 9.23 -36.30 -41.32
C GLU A 753 9.29 -35.02 -40.46
N ILE A 754 8.75 -35.13 -39.25
CA ILE A 754 8.76 -34.11 -38.19
C ILE A 754 9.20 -34.76 -36.88
N PHE A 755 9.73 -33.98 -35.94
CA PHE A 755 9.96 -34.53 -34.59
C PHE A 755 8.63 -34.81 -33.91
N GLU A 756 8.50 -36.01 -33.35
CA GLU A 756 7.38 -36.35 -32.48
C GLU A 756 7.54 -35.68 -31.09
N PRO A 757 6.46 -35.54 -30.30
CA PRO A 757 6.54 -34.89 -29.00
C PRO A 757 7.63 -35.48 -28.09
N GLY A 758 8.61 -34.64 -27.71
CA GLY A 758 9.76 -35.00 -26.87
C GLY A 758 11.02 -35.44 -27.62
N GLU A 759 10.91 -35.83 -28.90
CA GLU A 759 12.04 -36.32 -29.70
C GLU A 759 13.09 -35.23 -29.95
N PHE A 760 12.65 -33.98 -30.13
CA PHE A 760 13.55 -32.84 -30.25
C PHE A 760 14.48 -32.68 -29.05
N ALA A 761 13.96 -32.87 -27.82
CA ALA A 761 14.76 -32.72 -26.61
C ALA A 761 15.86 -33.79 -26.54
N ASP A 762 15.53 -35.04 -26.89
CA ASP A 762 16.49 -36.13 -26.98
C ASP A 762 17.55 -35.88 -28.06
N PHE A 763 17.15 -35.39 -29.22
CA PHE A 763 18.05 -35.02 -30.32
C PHE A 763 19.07 -33.97 -29.89
N VAL A 764 18.63 -32.88 -29.24
CA VAL A 764 19.52 -31.81 -28.77
C VAL A 764 20.52 -32.33 -27.75
N VAL A 765 20.10 -33.18 -26.81
CA VAL A 765 21.01 -33.78 -25.82
C VAL A 765 22.09 -34.62 -26.52
N GLN A 766 21.70 -35.49 -27.46
CA GLN A 766 22.65 -36.31 -28.22
C GLN A 766 23.61 -35.47 -29.09
N TYR A 767 23.09 -34.44 -29.75
CA TYR A 767 23.88 -33.52 -30.56
C TYR A 767 24.95 -32.80 -29.71
N MET A 768 24.60 -32.35 -28.50
CA MET A 768 25.54 -31.70 -27.59
C MET A 768 26.59 -32.65 -27.01
N GLU A 769 26.24 -33.89 -26.69
CA GLU A 769 27.21 -34.92 -26.28
C GLU A 769 28.24 -35.19 -27.39
N SER A 770 27.80 -35.19 -28.65
CA SER A 770 28.68 -35.39 -29.81
C SER A 770 29.68 -34.25 -29.98
N LEU A 771 29.26 -32.99 -29.74
CA LEU A 771 30.12 -31.81 -29.84
C LEU A 771 31.16 -31.71 -28.73
N HIS A 772 30.87 -32.21 -27.51
CA HIS A 772 31.85 -32.24 -26.40
C HIS A 772 32.87 -33.39 -26.50
N SER A 773 32.63 -34.35 -27.40
CA SER A 773 33.51 -35.51 -27.63
C SER A 773 34.60 -35.28 -28.68
N HIS A 774 34.61 -34.09 -29.29
CA HIS A 774 35.60 -33.58 -30.25
C HIS A 774 36.30 -32.35 -29.69
#